data_AF-A0A315Z6Z2-F1
#
_entry.id   AF-A0A315Z6Z2-F1
#
_cell.length_a   1.000
_cell.length_b   1.000
_cell.length_c   1.000
_cell.angle_alpha   90.00
_cell.angle_beta   90.00
_cell.angle_gamma   90.00
#
_symmetry.space_group_name_H-M   'P 1'
#
loop_
_entity.id
_entity.type
_entity.pdbx_description
1 polymer ?
#
loop_
_entity_poly.entity_id
_entity_poly.type
_entity_poly.pdbx_seq_one_letter_code
_entity_poly.pdbx_strand_id
1 'polypeptide(L)'
;MNQKIIFSFILWVFSSMLYAQSTSAIRQAEYFIDIDPGVGNGQTLNFSEDSSFVKENFTINTGNIESGFHTLGVRVKDENGIWSLSSVSTFYKSGLQSTTDPKLLTAYEYFIDTDPGIGNGQRVTLNSPTLNVNITPNIDLSEYSTGKHKVGIRFLDESGNWSLTSSVFIFKTSPISQPTSKDIISGEYFISDSDPGIGNGIPFTFNTPSQSVSEILQESLEETLDQGRYFVHFRVKDQGNKWSLTKTANFDVCGDSLPVAGFTFEKQNELEVTVTDQSKFSFDYNYHFGASNSGSNEINPSFTYSYGGEYTITQIAGTTCELDTLSQTVEIFAPKFISGQSISVEPFEEDGGSQLIVEDLNTVFEMYGDSEATLNFEIIKQSKFNYTLENAQLTLEPIPGAYDKGYVDLQITGPNNISVEYRINANINRIDKKPVESNSNPLPNHYDLKQGALPITVTQDLNQHFSDPHKLRLSFSVTSSNAELVIPELTIGEQNKDGSFQTKLDVIISPLFTGDATVEVTVSNGVENFELVKPITFNVEVQNDPPSIVNGKNIKDMEVNHGFSEFIVDDLNAMFRDPEGDVLYFKLESDVFGATLPYEYEIVNDTKVYLSFPYQFNGILDCRIIASDDPNFKVGRTVTDEFTVSVRNDINNPPRLKENEFVMCVGSTLNINYNEIIEDDTATPDAITTVTNIKSVKPNTIGISEFDLSFDEASNTISVSTDLTAYAVVTLEVEATDESDNSSTSEIYITLAGASVSKGQNNILTASPADTYQWYKDNEVIVGATDATYNASEENGLFHVEIQIGDCSHTSTKVAVGEITSVDDDFVKSNFKIYPNPTEGKLSIDILHLNNSSLTINLFHLTGKQLLHKSYPPSSSIELDLQSLISGVYILEIINDGKRITERIIKN
;
A
#
# COMPACT_ATOMS: atom_id res chain seq x y z
N MET A 1 -6.91 -9.88 0.13
CA MET A 1 -6.92 -8.42 0.40
C MET A 1 -8.34 -7.93 0.14
N ASN A 2 -9.01 -7.26 1.10
CA ASN A 2 -10.41 -6.85 0.94
C ASN A 2 -10.53 -5.64 0.00
N GLN A 3 -10.68 -5.90 -1.30
CA GLN A 3 -11.00 -4.86 -2.28
C GLN A 3 -12.41 -4.33 -2.00
N LYS A 4 -12.49 -3.03 -1.70
CA LYS A 4 -13.71 -2.29 -1.42
C LYS A 4 -13.88 -1.24 -2.51
N ILE A 5 -15.06 -1.20 -3.13
CA ILE A 5 -15.41 -0.18 -4.11
C ILE A 5 -16.42 0.76 -3.46
N ILE A 6 -16.17 2.07 -3.56
CA ILE A 6 -17.08 3.12 -3.11
C ILE A 6 -18.02 3.44 -4.27
N PHE A 7 -19.31 3.21 -4.07
CA PHE A 7 -20.35 3.64 -5.02
C PHE A 7 -21.11 4.83 -4.42
N SER A 8 -21.29 5.88 -5.23
CA SER A 8 -22.06 7.06 -4.85
C SER A 8 -23.43 6.98 -5.52
N PHE A 9 -24.49 6.95 -4.73
CA PHE A 9 -25.86 6.81 -5.23
C PHE A 9 -26.67 8.08 -4.99
N ILE A 10 -27.61 8.34 -5.91
CA ILE A 10 -28.65 9.35 -5.77
C ILE A 10 -29.97 8.61 -6.05
N LEU A 11 -30.64 8.09 -5.02
CA LEU A 11 -31.95 7.47 -5.18
C LEU A 11 -33.01 8.58 -5.25
N TRP A 12 -33.64 8.74 -6.41
CA TRP A 12 -34.84 9.57 -6.56
C TRP A 12 -36.06 8.71 -6.24
N VAL A 13 -36.69 8.98 -5.09
CA VAL A 13 -38.05 8.50 -4.79
C VAL A 13 -38.98 9.71 -4.86
N PHE A 14 -39.81 9.79 -5.90
CA PHE A 14 -40.81 10.85 -6.02
C PHE A 14 -42.04 10.50 -5.17
N SER A 15 -42.11 11.02 -3.95
CA SER A 15 -43.37 11.03 -3.19
C SER A 15 -44.32 12.10 -3.75
N SER A 16 -45.61 11.77 -3.84
CA SER A 16 -46.65 12.53 -4.52
C SER A 16 -46.85 14.00 -4.08
N MET A 17 -47.11 14.86 -5.08
CA MET A 17 -47.93 16.07 -4.97
C MET A 17 -49.35 15.69 -5.44
N LEU A 18 -50.47 16.03 -4.80
CA LEU A 18 -50.75 16.87 -3.63
C LEU A 18 -52.01 16.33 -2.93
N TYR A 19 -51.97 16.08 -1.61
CA TYR A 19 -52.95 16.57 -0.60
C TYR A 19 -52.61 15.97 0.78
N ALA A 20 -51.84 16.74 1.58
CA ALA A 20 -51.63 16.61 3.02
C ALA A 20 -51.28 15.22 3.63
N GLN A 21 -49.98 15.05 3.99
CA GLN A 21 -49.43 14.04 4.93
C GLN A 21 -49.67 12.57 4.50
N SER A 22 -48.67 11.80 4.05
CA SER A 22 -47.32 11.66 4.60
C SER A 22 -46.31 11.15 3.55
N THR A 23 -45.07 11.65 3.59
CA THR A 23 -43.94 10.94 2.96
C THR A 23 -43.57 9.75 3.86
N SER A 24 -43.79 8.51 3.44
CA SER A 24 -43.33 7.35 4.23
C SER A 24 -41.80 7.36 4.31
N ALA A 25 -41.26 7.24 5.51
CA ALA A 25 -39.81 7.20 5.68
C ALA A 25 -39.25 5.88 5.13
N ILE A 26 -38.05 5.93 4.58
CA ILE A 26 -37.30 4.73 4.21
C ILE A 26 -36.74 4.12 5.50
N ARG A 27 -37.14 2.88 5.81
CA ARG A 27 -36.79 2.16 7.03
C ARG A 27 -35.62 1.20 6.86
N GLN A 28 -35.40 0.71 5.65
CA GLN A 28 -34.37 -0.28 5.35
C GLN A 28 -33.92 -0.14 3.89
N ALA A 29 -32.68 -0.50 3.63
CA ALA A 29 -32.15 -0.66 2.27
C ALA A 29 -31.37 -1.98 2.20
N GLU A 30 -31.35 -2.61 1.03
CA GLU A 30 -30.55 -3.82 0.78
C GLU A 30 -29.93 -3.82 -0.62
N TYR A 31 -28.85 -4.58 -0.78
CA TYR A 31 -28.18 -4.79 -2.06
C TYR A 31 -27.91 -6.26 -2.35
N PHE A 32 -27.73 -6.57 -3.63
CA PHE A 32 -27.30 -7.88 -4.12
C PHE A 32 -26.35 -7.74 -5.31
N ILE A 33 -25.57 -8.78 -5.59
CA ILE A 33 -24.67 -8.82 -6.76
C ILE A 33 -25.06 -10.02 -7.62
N ASP A 34 -25.19 -9.76 -8.92
CA ASP A 34 -25.57 -10.63 -10.03
C ASP A 34 -26.98 -11.20 -9.96
N ILE A 35 -27.31 -11.94 -8.89
CA ILE A 35 -28.61 -12.60 -8.74
C ILE A 35 -29.35 -12.04 -7.54
N ASP A 36 -30.63 -11.68 -7.74
CA ASP A 36 -31.49 -11.11 -6.70
C ASP A 36 -31.97 -12.22 -5.75
N PRO A 37 -31.59 -12.21 -4.45
CA PRO A 37 -31.94 -13.25 -3.49
C PRO A 37 -33.43 -13.24 -3.07
N GLY A 38 -34.22 -12.33 -3.61
CA GLY A 38 -35.61 -12.09 -3.20
C GLY A 38 -35.71 -11.03 -2.11
N VAL A 39 -36.90 -10.43 -2.04
CA VAL A 39 -37.23 -9.30 -1.17
C VAL A 39 -36.88 -9.56 0.31
N GLY A 40 -36.03 -8.71 0.89
CA GLY A 40 -35.64 -8.79 2.30
C GLY A 40 -34.53 -9.79 2.61
N ASN A 41 -34.01 -10.48 1.59
CA ASN A 41 -32.90 -11.44 1.69
C ASN A 41 -31.57 -10.86 1.15
N GLY A 42 -31.54 -9.58 0.80
CA GLY A 42 -30.34 -8.88 0.35
C GLY A 42 -29.39 -8.57 1.51
N GLN A 43 -28.18 -8.12 1.18
CA GLN A 43 -27.26 -7.59 2.18
C GLN A 43 -27.71 -6.19 2.61
N THR A 44 -27.96 -5.99 3.91
CA THR A 44 -28.46 -4.72 4.44
C THR A 44 -27.49 -3.56 4.21
N LEU A 45 -28.03 -2.43 3.73
CA LEU A 45 -27.36 -1.13 3.69
C LEU A 45 -27.88 -0.26 4.83
N ASN A 46 -26.97 0.21 5.70
CA ASN A 46 -27.29 1.08 6.83
C ASN A 46 -27.07 2.54 6.45
N PHE A 47 -28.07 3.39 6.65
CA PHE A 47 -28.02 4.85 6.48
C PHE A 47 -28.45 5.53 7.78
N SER A 48 -28.14 6.82 7.93
CA SER A 48 -28.07 7.47 9.25
C SER A 48 -29.35 8.16 9.74
N GLU A 49 -30.36 8.41 8.88
CA GLU A 49 -31.62 9.09 9.26
C GLU A 49 -32.87 8.52 8.55
N ASP A 50 -33.98 8.42 9.30
CA ASP A 50 -35.33 8.17 8.78
C ASP A 50 -35.73 9.31 7.82
N SER A 51 -35.69 9.04 6.52
CA SER A 51 -35.93 10.05 5.48
C SER A 51 -36.64 9.43 4.28
N SER A 52 -37.42 10.23 3.53
CA SER A 52 -38.03 9.82 2.27
C SER A 52 -37.04 9.86 1.08
N PHE A 53 -35.77 10.19 1.33
CA PHE A 53 -34.74 10.38 0.32
C PHE A 53 -33.35 10.08 0.92
N VAL A 54 -32.69 9.03 0.42
CA VAL A 54 -31.35 8.64 0.87
C VAL A 54 -30.31 8.98 -0.20
N LYS A 55 -29.33 9.82 0.15
CA LYS A 55 -28.17 10.16 -0.68
C LYS A 55 -26.89 9.92 0.11
N GLU A 56 -26.51 8.64 0.16
CA GLU A 56 -25.39 8.14 0.95
C GLU A 56 -24.38 7.40 0.06
N ASN A 57 -23.12 7.34 0.50
CA ASN A 57 -22.07 6.58 -0.17
C ASN A 57 -21.92 5.22 0.51
N PHE A 58 -22.29 4.14 -0.18
CA PHE A 58 -22.16 2.78 0.35
C PHE A 58 -20.86 2.13 -0.14
N THR A 59 -20.21 1.41 0.78
CA THR A 59 -19.01 0.61 0.46
C THR A 59 -19.41 -0.85 0.28
N ILE A 60 -19.32 -1.35 -0.95
CA ILE A 60 -19.69 -2.71 -1.30
C ILE A 60 -18.46 -3.62 -1.25
N ASN A 61 -18.59 -4.79 -0.64
CA ASN A 61 -17.50 -5.77 -0.56
C ASN A 61 -17.54 -6.71 -1.77
N THR A 62 -16.60 -6.53 -2.70
CA THR A 62 -16.47 -7.34 -3.91
C THR A 62 -15.41 -8.45 -3.77
N GLY A 63 -15.00 -8.78 -2.54
CA GLY A 63 -13.98 -9.81 -2.29
C GLY A 63 -14.38 -11.21 -2.75
N ASN A 64 -15.65 -11.58 -2.61
CA ASN A 64 -16.14 -12.96 -2.75
C ASN A 64 -16.75 -13.30 -4.13
N ILE A 65 -16.89 -12.32 -5.04
CA ILE A 65 -17.37 -12.55 -6.41
C ILE A 65 -16.19 -12.88 -7.34
N GLU A 66 -16.44 -13.53 -8.47
CA GLU A 66 -15.39 -13.85 -9.46
C GLU A 66 -14.90 -12.59 -10.20
N SER A 67 -14.17 -12.74 -11.31
CA SER A 67 -13.69 -11.62 -12.11
C SER A 67 -14.41 -11.59 -13.45
N GLY A 68 -15.04 -10.47 -13.78
CA GLY A 68 -15.93 -10.35 -14.92
C GLY A 68 -16.84 -9.13 -14.84
N PHE A 69 -17.88 -9.13 -15.67
CA PHE A 69 -18.98 -8.19 -15.55
C PHE A 69 -19.96 -8.68 -14.49
N HIS A 70 -20.37 -7.76 -13.62
CA HIS A 70 -21.28 -8.02 -12.52
C HIS A 70 -22.38 -6.95 -12.47
N THR A 71 -23.55 -7.29 -11.92
CA THR A 71 -24.67 -6.36 -11.75
C THR A 71 -24.97 -6.14 -10.28
N LEU A 72 -24.82 -4.91 -9.80
CA LEU A 72 -25.21 -4.49 -8.45
C LEU A 72 -26.67 -4.04 -8.47
N GLY A 73 -27.54 -4.72 -7.73
CA GLY A 73 -28.91 -4.30 -7.48
C GLY A 73 -29.08 -3.70 -6.08
N VAL A 74 -29.90 -2.67 -5.94
CA VAL A 74 -30.22 -1.98 -4.68
C VAL A 74 -31.72 -1.68 -4.63
N ARG A 75 -32.39 -1.97 -3.50
CA ARG A 75 -33.78 -1.56 -3.24
C ARG A 75 -33.97 -1.07 -1.80
N VAL A 76 -35.06 -0.33 -1.59
CA VAL A 76 -35.41 0.28 -0.29
C VAL A 76 -36.79 -0.16 0.18
N LYS A 77 -37.01 -0.15 1.50
CA LYS A 77 -38.26 -0.50 2.16
C LYS A 77 -38.83 0.70 2.90
N ASP A 78 -40.11 0.97 2.73
CA ASP A 78 -40.80 2.07 3.40
C ASP A 78 -41.35 1.69 4.79
N GLU A 79 -41.96 2.66 5.49
CA GLU A 79 -42.62 2.47 6.79
C GLU A 79 -43.82 1.53 6.78
N ASN A 80 -44.49 1.35 5.64
CA ASN A 80 -45.57 0.37 5.48
C ASN A 80 -45.03 -1.05 5.24
N GLY A 81 -43.72 -1.18 5.05
CA GLY A 81 -43.02 -2.43 4.80
C GLY A 81 -43.00 -2.85 3.32
N ILE A 82 -43.42 -1.97 2.42
CA ILE A 82 -43.41 -2.18 0.97
C ILE A 82 -42.00 -1.90 0.45
N TRP A 83 -41.54 -2.72 -0.50
CA TRP A 83 -40.23 -2.55 -1.12
C TRP A 83 -40.33 -1.88 -2.48
N SER A 84 -39.34 -1.05 -2.82
CA SER A 84 -39.18 -0.47 -4.14
C SER A 84 -38.80 -1.53 -5.18
N LEU A 85 -38.98 -1.19 -6.46
CA LEU A 85 -38.26 -1.86 -7.54
C LEU A 85 -36.73 -1.76 -7.32
N SER A 86 -36.00 -2.75 -7.82
CA SER A 86 -34.53 -2.81 -7.73
C SER A 86 -33.87 -1.87 -8.73
N SER A 87 -33.13 -0.87 -8.25
CA SER A 87 -32.22 -0.07 -9.07
C SER A 87 -30.96 -0.88 -9.35
N VAL A 88 -30.60 -1.07 -10.63
CA VAL A 88 -29.49 -1.93 -11.05
C VAL A 88 -28.40 -1.16 -11.78
N SER A 89 -27.13 -1.54 -11.56
CA SER A 89 -25.96 -0.95 -12.21
C SER A 89 -24.90 -2.00 -12.50
N THR A 90 -24.36 -2.01 -13.72
CA THR A 90 -23.30 -2.96 -14.14
C THR A 90 -21.92 -2.41 -13.83
N PHE A 91 -21.04 -3.23 -13.26
CA PHE A 91 -19.63 -2.93 -13.01
C PHE A 91 -18.74 -4.09 -13.49
N TYR A 92 -17.42 -3.84 -13.60
CA TYR A 92 -16.45 -4.87 -13.99
C TYR A 92 -15.43 -5.07 -12.87
N LYS A 93 -15.25 -6.32 -12.41
CA LYS A 93 -14.19 -6.68 -11.48
C LYS A 93 -13.01 -7.28 -12.26
N SER A 94 -11.85 -6.60 -12.17
CA SER A 94 -10.61 -7.08 -12.78
C SER A 94 -10.06 -8.30 -12.04
N GLY A 95 -9.69 -9.33 -12.80
CA GLY A 95 -9.05 -10.56 -12.32
C GLY A 95 -7.53 -10.55 -12.33
N LEU A 96 -6.92 -9.39 -12.60
CA LEU A 96 -5.47 -9.23 -12.52
C LEU A 96 -5.03 -9.32 -11.06
N GLN A 97 -4.56 -10.49 -10.64
CA GLN A 97 -3.72 -10.61 -9.45
C GLN A 97 -2.49 -9.72 -9.65
N SER A 98 -2.12 -8.94 -8.63
CA SER A 98 -0.82 -8.26 -8.63
C SER A 98 0.28 -9.32 -8.58
N THR A 99 0.82 -9.67 -9.75
CA THR A 99 2.17 -10.23 -9.82
C THR A 99 3.11 -9.23 -9.16
N THR A 100 3.98 -9.70 -8.27
CA THR A 100 4.86 -8.86 -7.43
C THR A 100 5.97 -8.13 -8.19
N ASP A 101 5.90 -8.12 -9.52
CA ASP A 101 6.82 -7.47 -10.44
C ASP A 101 6.04 -7.06 -11.70
N PRO A 102 5.60 -5.79 -11.82
CA PRO A 102 4.86 -5.31 -12.98
C PRO A 102 5.81 -5.09 -14.16
N LYS A 103 5.49 -5.67 -15.32
CA LYS A 103 6.36 -5.64 -16.50
C LYS A 103 6.19 -4.36 -17.32
N LEU A 104 7.31 -3.80 -17.76
CA LEU A 104 7.34 -2.55 -18.52
C LEU A 104 6.76 -2.77 -19.93
N LEU A 105 5.89 -1.86 -20.37
CA LEU A 105 5.35 -1.85 -21.73
C LEU A 105 6.41 -1.32 -22.70
N THR A 106 6.63 -2.03 -23.81
CA THR A 106 7.69 -1.73 -24.80
C THR A 106 7.14 -1.26 -26.14
N ALA A 107 5.91 -1.64 -26.48
CA ALA A 107 5.24 -1.25 -27.72
C ALA A 107 3.71 -1.30 -27.56
N TYR A 108 3.01 -0.81 -28.56
CA TYR A 108 1.60 -1.09 -28.79
C TYR A 108 1.35 -1.39 -30.27
N GLU A 109 0.20 -1.97 -30.59
CA GLU A 109 -0.30 -2.03 -31.97
C GLU A 109 -1.77 -1.64 -32.00
N TYR A 110 -2.21 -1.12 -33.14
CA TYR A 110 -3.62 -0.81 -33.39
C TYR A 110 -4.09 -1.34 -34.74
N PHE A 111 -5.41 -1.43 -34.90
CA PHE A 111 -6.07 -1.81 -36.15
C PHE A 111 -7.39 -1.07 -36.31
N ILE A 112 -7.91 -1.03 -37.54
CA ILE A 112 -9.18 -0.39 -37.89
C ILE A 112 -10.13 -1.41 -38.52
N ASP A 113 -11.35 -1.45 -38.00
CA ASP A 113 -12.49 -2.32 -38.31
C ASP A 113 -12.29 -3.83 -38.07
N THR A 114 -11.27 -4.43 -38.68
CA THR A 114 -10.98 -5.87 -38.59
C THR A 114 -9.67 -6.11 -37.85
N ASP A 115 -9.68 -6.96 -36.83
CA ASP A 115 -8.47 -7.36 -36.10
C ASP A 115 -7.65 -8.35 -36.97
N PRO A 116 -6.40 -8.01 -37.36
CA PRO A 116 -5.55 -8.92 -38.14
C PRO A 116 -4.91 -10.04 -37.30
N GLY A 117 -5.24 -10.12 -36.01
CA GLY A 117 -4.63 -11.03 -35.05
C GLY A 117 -3.41 -10.43 -34.35
N ILE A 118 -3.07 -11.03 -33.20
CA ILE A 118 -2.05 -10.56 -32.29
C ILE A 118 -0.68 -10.47 -32.97
N GLY A 119 -0.04 -9.30 -32.91
CA GLY A 119 1.28 -9.02 -33.49
C GLY A 119 1.26 -8.63 -34.97
N ASN A 120 0.09 -8.62 -35.61
CA ASN A 120 -0.11 -8.27 -37.03
C ASN A 120 -0.76 -6.89 -37.21
N GLY A 121 -0.96 -6.12 -36.13
CA GLY A 121 -1.50 -4.76 -36.19
C GLY A 121 -0.46 -3.74 -36.65
N GLN A 122 -0.90 -2.49 -36.78
CA GLN A 122 0.02 -1.38 -37.02
C GLN A 122 0.77 -1.06 -35.72
N ARG A 123 1.98 -1.61 -35.62
CA ARG A 123 2.83 -1.57 -34.43
C ARG A 123 3.59 -0.24 -34.29
N VAL A 124 3.66 0.26 -33.07
CA VAL A 124 4.39 1.47 -32.65
C VAL A 124 5.19 1.14 -31.40
N THR A 125 6.52 1.31 -31.47
CA THR A 125 7.43 1.10 -30.33
C THR A 125 7.40 2.32 -29.41
N LEU A 126 7.47 2.11 -28.09
CA LEU A 126 7.54 3.19 -27.11
C LEU A 126 8.99 3.71 -27.00
N ASN A 127 9.14 5.03 -26.83
CA ASN A 127 10.45 5.68 -26.75
C ASN A 127 11.27 5.25 -25.52
N SER A 128 10.61 4.73 -24.48
CA SER A 128 11.22 4.11 -23.30
C SER A 128 10.24 3.11 -22.69
N PRO A 129 10.69 1.97 -22.14
CA PRO A 129 9.82 1.05 -21.43
C PRO A 129 9.20 1.70 -20.18
N THR A 130 7.90 1.48 -19.93
CA THR A 130 7.16 2.16 -18.84
C THR A 130 5.97 1.35 -18.33
N LEU A 131 5.63 1.51 -17.05
CA LEU A 131 4.42 0.93 -16.44
C LEU A 131 3.14 1.72 -16.77
N ASN A 132 3.27 3.02 -17.05
CA ASN A 132 2.15 3.93 -17.27
C ASN A 132 2.29 4.60 -18.63
N VAL A 133 1.21 4.57 -19.41
CA VAL A 133 1.23 4.91 -20.83
C VAL A 133 0.03 5.79 -21.20
N ASN A 134 0.26 7.11 -21.21
CA ASN A 134 -0.67 8.08 -21.77
C ASN A 134 -0.31 8.36 -23.24
N ILE A 135 -0.75 7.51 -24.17
CA ILE A 135 -0.56 7.77 -25.61
C ILE A 135 -1.79 8.48 -26.19
N THR A 136 -1.53 9.48 -27.02
CA THR A 136 -2.49 9.98 -28.00
C THR A 136 -2.11 9.41 -29.37
N PRO A 137 -2.66 8.26 -29.80
CA PRO A 137 -2.16 7.58 -30.99
C PRO A 137 -2.58 8.37 -32.23
N ASN A 138 -1.62 8.80 -33.04
CA ASN A 138 -1.88 9.49 -34.29
C ASN A 138 -2.32 8.48 -35.36
N ILE A 139 -3.58 8.05 -35.27
CA ILE A 139 -4.20 7.07 -36.17
C ILE A 139 -4.54 7.78 -37.47
N ASP A 140 -3.82 7.47 -38.55
CA ASP A 140 -4.20 7.97 -39.86
C ASP A 140 -5.46 7.22 -40.35
N LEU A 141 -6.49 7.99 -40.65
CA LEU A 141 -7.76 7.52 -41.18
C LEU A 141 -7.92 7.88 -42.66
N SER A 142 -6.92 8.51 -43.30
CA SER A 142 -6.99 9.10 -44.63
C SER A 142 -7.60 8.16 -45.68
N GLU A 143 -7.19 6.89 -45.70
CA GLU A 143 -7.61 5.85 -46.65
C GLU A 143 -9.01 5.26 -46.37
N TYR A 144 -9.57 5.47 -45.17
CA TYR A 144 -10.87 4.89 -44.76
C TYR A 144 -12.06 5.73 -45.27
N SER A 145 -13.23 5.12 -45.44
CA SER A 145 -14.46 5.82 -45.85
C SER A 145 -14.97 6.75 -44.74
N THR A 146 -15.93 7.63 -45.04
CA THR A 146 -16.63 8.40 -43.99
C THR A 146 -17.71 7.54 -43.35
N GLY A 147 -17.72 7.43 -42.02
CA GLY A 147 -18.66 6.59 -41.29
C GLY A 147 -18.15 6.18 -39.92
N LYS A 148 -18.85 5.18 -39.32
CA LYS A 148 -18.45 4.54 -38.06
C LYS A 148 -17.33 3.54 -38.34
N HIS A 149 -16.21 3.67 -37.63
CA HIS A 149 -15.10 2.72 -37.65
C HIS A 149 -14.80 2.22 -36.23
N LYS A 150 -14.31 0.98 -36.11
CA LYS A 150 -13.82 0.42 -34.85
C LYS A 150 -12.30 0.52 -34.81
N VAL A 151 -11.74 1.23 -33.84
CA VAL A 151 -10.30 1.17 -33.54
C VAL A 151 -10.08 0.15 -32.44
N GLY A 152 -9.20 -0.83 -32.67
CA GLY A 152 -8.65 -1.68 -31.61
C GLY A 152 -7.20 -1.30 -31.30
N ILE A 153 -6.79 -1.43 -30.03
CA ILE A 153 -5.42 -1.21 -29.56
C ILE A 153 -5.06 -2.26 -28.51
N ARG A 154 -3.81 -2.74 -28.51
CA ARG A 154 -3.23 -3.60 -27.47
C ARG A 154 -1.75 -3.29 -27.27
N PHE A 155 -1.26 -3.61 -26.08
CA PHE A 155 0.08 -3.28 -25.60
C PHE A 155 0.95 -4.52 -25.50
N LEU A 156 2.26 -4.37 -25.71
CA LEU A 156 3.26 -5.41 -25.59
C LEU A 156 4.15 -5.13 -24.37
N ASP A 157 4.28 -6.10 -23.47
CA ASP A 157 5.23 -6.03 -22.36
C ASP A 157 6.66 -6.40 -22.78
N GLU A 158 7.63 -6.20 -21.88
CA GLU A 158 9.05 -6.58 -22.09
C GLU A 158 9.28 -8.10 -22.12
N SER A 159 8.31 -8.90 -21.69
CA SER A 159 8.33 -10.38 -21.76
C SER A 159 7.77 -10.92 -23.08
N GLY A 160 7.28 -10.04 -23.97
CA GLY A 160 6.74 -10.39 -25.28
C GLY A 160 5.25 -10.76 -25.28
N ASN A 161 4.53 -10.54 -24.17
CA ASN A 161 3.09 -10.82 -24.08
C ASN A 161 2.27 -9.61 -24.51
N TRP A 162 1.19 -9.87 -25.24
CA TRP A 162 0.23 -8.85 -25.64
C TRP A 162 -0.94 -8.75 -24.64
N SER A 163 -1.35 -7.52 -24.34
CA SER A 163 -2.57 -7.25 -23.58
C SER A 163 -3.82 -7.69 -24.33
N LEU A 164 -4.95 -7.78 -23.60
CA LEU A 164 -6.26 -7.82 -24.23
C LEU A 164 -6.46 -6.59 -25.14
N THR A 165 -7.20 -6.78 -26.23
CA THR A 165 -7.56 -5.69 -27.15
C THR A 165 -8.59 -4.77 -26.50
N SER A 166 -8.20 -3.53 -26.21
CA SER A 166 -9.14 -2.43 -25.95
C SER A 166 -9.68 -1.93 -27.30
N SER A 167 -10.95 -1.52 -27.38
CA SER A 167 -11.49 -0.99 -28.62
C SER A 167 -12.56 0.07 -28.42
N VAL A 168 -12.59 1.04 -29.33
CA VAL A 168 -13.52 2.19 -29.33
C VAL A 168 -14.09 2.37 -30.73
N PHE A 169 -15.32 2.87 -30.82
CA PHE A 169 -15.89 3.32 -32.09
C PHE A 169 -15.62 4.80 -32.29
N ILE A 170 -15.07 5.15 -33.44
CA ILE A 170 -14.86 6.53 -33.91
C ILE A 170 -15.75 6.79 -35.13
N PHE A 171 -15.98 8.07 -35.45
CA PHE A 171 -16.69 8.45 -36.67
C PHE A 171 -15.79 9.35 -37.53
N LYS A 172 -15.36 8.85 -38.70
CA LYS A 172 -14.67 9.68 -39.69
C LYS A 172 -15.71 10.52 -40.43
N THR A 173 -15.70 11.82 -40.21
CA THR A 173 -16.48 12.79 -40.98
C THR A 173 -15.69 13.26 -42.22
N SER A 174 -16.38 13.76 -43.24
CA SER A 174 -15.73 14.53 -44.31
C SER A 174 -14.99 15.73 -43.70
N PRO A 175 -13.91 16.24 -44.30
CA PRO A 175 -13.26 17.47 -43.85
C PRO A 175 -14.21 18.65 -44.01
N ILE A 176 -14.93 18.97 -42.94
CA ILE A 176 -15.77 20.15 -42.82
C ILE A 176 -14.84 21.30 -42.43
N SER A 177 -14.79 22.35 -43.25
CA SER A 177 -14.22 23.64 -42.86
C SER A 177 -14.79 24.05 -41.50
N GLN A 178 -13.94 24.18 -40.46
CA GLN A 178 -14.37 24.32 -39.07
C GLN A 178 -15.62 25.19 -38.95
N PRO A 179 -16.77 24.63 -38.53
CA PRO A 179 -17.91 25.47 -38.25
C PRO A 179 -17.53 26.34 -37.05
N THR A 180 -17.62 27.66 -37.21
CA THR A 180 -17.74 28.53 -36.05
C THR A 180 -18.85 27.96 -35.17
N SER A 181 -18.53 27.67 -33.90
CA SER A 181 -19.54 27.18 -32.96
C SER A 181 -20.65 28.23 -32.87
N LYS A 182 -21.86 27.84 -33.28
CA LYS A 182 -23.02 28.73 -33.36
C LYS A 182 -23.90 28.45 -32.15
N ASP A 183 -24.40 29.51 -31.55
CA ASP A 183 -25.27 29.37 -30.40
C ASP A 183 -26.54 28.60 -30.78
N ILE A 184 -27.02 27.77 -29.86
CA ILE A 184 -28.30 27.10 -29.96
C ILE A 184 -29.39 28.15 -29.67
N ILE A 185 -30.38 28.28 -30.56
CA ILE A 185 -31.41 29.34 -30.50
C ILE A 185 -32.82 28.81 -30.21
N SER A 186 -33.12 27.58 -30.61
CA SER A 186 -34.42 26.95 -30.45
C SER A 186 -34.27 25.43 -30.50
N GLY A 187 -35.36 24.71 -30.28
CA GLY A 187 -35.43 23.29 -30.56
C GLY A 187 -36.83 22.88 -31.00
N GLU A 188 -37.01 21.57 -31.19
CA GLU A 188 -38.32 20.95 -31.29
C GLU A 188 -38.31 19.60 -30.58
N TYR A 189 -39.46 19.20 -30.04
CA TYR A 189 -39.68 17.88 -29.48
C TYR A 189 -40.91 17.20 -30.08
N PHE A 190 -40.99 15.88 -29.96
CA PHE A 190 -42.14 15.07 -30.33
C PHE A 190 -42.22 13.82 -29.45
N ILE A 191 -43.43 13.29 -29.27
CA ILE A 191 -43.73 12.18 -28.36
C ILE A 191 -44.24 10.93 -29.11
N SER A 192 -44.31 11.02 -30.44
CA SER A 192 -44.70 9.92 -31.33
C SER A 192 -43.54 8.97 -31.63
N ASP A 193 -43.82 7.67 -31.73
CA ASP A 193 -42.88 6.62 -32.16
C ASP A 193 -42.31 6.83 -33.58
N SER A 194 -42.89 7.75 -34.35
CA SER A 194 -42.40 8.17 -35.67
C SER A 194 -41.93 9.61 -35.63
N ASP A 195 -40.74 9.86 -36.18
CA ASP A 195 -40.18 11.20 -36.33
C ASP A 195 -41.00 11.98 -37.37
N PRO A 196 -41.65 13.10 -37.02
CA PRO A 196 -42.45 13.91 -37.96
C PRO A 196 -41.59 14.62 -39.02
N GLY A 197 -40.26 14.54 -38.91
CA GLY A 197 -39.30 15.20 -39.77
C GLY A 197 -38.87 16.56 -39.23
N ILE A 198 -37.69 16.99 -39.65
CA ILE A 198 -37.01 18.20 -39.17
C ILE A 198 -37.86 19.45 -39.45
N GLY A 199 -38.19 20.19 -38.39
CA GLY A 199 -39.01 21.41 -38.45
C GLY A 199 -40.52 21.16 -38.33
N ASN A 200 -40.95 19.92 -38.10
CA ASN A 200 -42.35 19.52 -37.94
C ASN A 200 -42.66 19.01 -36.50
N GLY A 201 -41.72 19.12 -35.56
CA GLY A 201 -41.98 18.86 -34.15
C GLY A 201 -42.65 20.05 -33.45
N ILE A 202 -42.96 19.89 -32.16
CA ILE A 202 -43.45 20.98 -31.30
C ILE A 202 -42.25 21.90 -31.01
N PRO A 203 -42.26 23.17 -31.45
CA PRO A 203 -41.10 24.04 -31.37
C PRO A 203 -41.02 24.77 -30.02
N PHE A 204 -39.81 24.84 -29.46
CA PHE A 204 -39.53 25.57 -28.22
C PHE A 204 -38.33 26.51 -28.38
N THR A 205 -38.22 27.52 -27.51
CA THR A 205 -37.14 28.53 -27.56
C THR A 205 -36.38 28.62 -26.24
N PHE A 206 -35.08 28.86 -26.32
CA PHE A 206 -34.23 29.10 -25.16
C PHE A 206 -34.20 30.59 -24.79
N ASN A 207 -34.15 30.90 -23.49
CA ASN A 207 -34.14 32.28 -23.01
C ASN A 207 -32.84 33.00 -23.38
N THR A 208 -31.72 32.27 -23.43
CA THR A 208 -30.43 32.83 -23.83
C THR A 208 -29.74 31.94 -24.86
N PRO A 209 -29.51 32.42 -26.11
CA PRO A 209 -28.72 31.67 -27.06
C PRO A 209 -27.31 31.39 -26.53
N SER A 210 -26.92 30.11 -26.51
CA SER A 210 -25.62 29.67 -26.02
C SER A 210 -25.15 28.42 -26.76
N GLN A 211 -23.84 28.20 -26.82
CA GLN A 211 -23.23 26.98 -27.37
C GLN A 211 -23.49 25.73 -26.50
N SER A 212 -23.95 25.93 -25.26
CA SER A 212 -24.46 24.89 -24.36
C SER A 212 -25.62 25.47 -23.56
N VAL A 213 -26.76 24.77 -23.52
CA VAL A 213 -27.96 25.23 -22.82
C VAL A 213 -28.38 24.22 -21.76
N SER A 214 -28.68 24.73 -20.57
CA SER A 214 -29.20 23.97 -19.43
C SER A 214 -30.36 24.77 -18.82
N GLU A 215 -31.51 24.71 -19.51
CA GLU A 215 -32.75 25.37 -19.09
C GLU A 215 -33.82 24.30 -18.83
N ILE A 216 -34.65 24.51 -17.80
CA ILE A 216 -35.85 23.69 -17.56
C ILE A 216 -36.93 24.21 -18.51
N LEU A 217 -37.25 23.42 -19.54
CA LEU A 217 -38.35 23.71 -20.45
C LEU A 217 -39.66 23.38 -19.74
N GLN A 218 -40.31 24.41 -19.21
CA GLN A 218 -41.62 24.29 -18.56
C GLN A 218 -42.74 24.63 -19.57
N GLU A 219 -42.86 23.82 -20.61
CA GLU A 219 -44.02 23.87 -21.51
C GLU A 219 -45.09 22.88 -21.02
N SER A 220 -46.33 23.36 -20.91
CA SER A 220 -47.47 22.48 -20.68
C SER A 220 -47.76 21.70 -21.95
N LEU A 221 -47.79 20.38 -21.87
CA LEU A 221 -48.35 19.53 -22.92
C LEU A 221 -49.80 19.98 -23.19
N GLU A 222 -50.06 20.54 -24.37
CA GLU A 222 -51.40 20.99 -24.76
C GLU A 222 -52.38 19.82 -24.96
N GLU A 223 -51.84 18.62 -25.22
CA GLU A 223 -52.60 17.37 -25.29
C GLU A 223 -52.46 16.57 -23.98
N THR A 224 -53.59 16.16 -23.42
CA THR A 224 -53.63 15.17 -22.34
C THR A 224 -53.21 13.81 -22.90
N LEU A 225 -52.00 13.38 -22.57
CA LEU A 225 -51.57 12.01 -22.81
C LEU A 225 -52.37 11.05 -21.92
N ASP A 226 -52.73 9.90 -22.47
CA ASP A 226 -53.30 8.79 -21.68
C ASP A 226 -52.23 8.22 -20.72
N GLN A 227 -52.65 7.37 -19.78
CA GLN A 227 -51.72 6.69 -18.88
C GLN A 227 -50.81 5.71 -19.66
N GLY A 228 -49.50 5.87 -19.56
CA GLY A 228 -48.54 5.07 -20.31
C GLY A 228 -47.10 5.53 -20.17
N ARG A 229 -46.17 4.70 -20.64
CA ARG A 229 -44.77 5.07 -20.84
C ARG A 229 -44.59 5.68 -22.22
N TYR A 230 -44.05 6.89 -22.27
CA TYR A 230 -43.85 7.66 -23.49
C TYR A 230 -42.37 7.95 -23.73
N PHE A 231 -41.99 8.06 -25.00
CA PHE A 231 -40.67 8.53 -25.40
C PHE A 231 -40.76 9.97 -25.85
N VAL A 232 -39.99 10.86 -25.24
CA VAL A 232 -39.80 12.22 -25.73
C VAL A 232 -38.51 12.28 -26.55
N HIS A 233 -38.67 12.65 -27.81
CA HIS A 233 -37.58 12.88 -28.75
C HIS A 233 -37.40 14.38 -28.91
N PHE A 234 -36.17 14.89 -28.80
CA PHE A 234 -35.88 16.30 -28.98
C PHE A 234 -34.62 16.53 -29.82
N ARG A 235 -34.61 17.63 -30.57
CA ARG A 235 -33.42 18.14 -31.29
C ARG A 235 -33.40 19.65 -31.22
N VAL A 236 -32.20 20.21 -31.27
CA VAL A 236 -31.96 21.65 -31.11
C VAL A 236 -31.40 22.24 -32.39
N LYS A 237 -31.57 23.55 -32.58
CA LYS A 237 -31.25 24.29 -33.80
C LYS A 237 -30.29 25.43 -33.50
N ASP A 238 -29.24 25.55 -34.29
CA ASP A 238 -28.22 26.61 -34.15
C ASP A 238 -28.58 27.91 -34.90
N GLN A 239 -27.86 29.00 -34.62
CA GLN A 239 -27.92 30.28 -35.36
C GLN A 239 -27.62 30.12 -36.88
N GLY A 240 -27.14 28.96 -37.33
CA GLY A 240 -26.91 28.61 -38.73
C GLY A 240 -28.09 27.91 -39.39
N ASN A 241 -29.21 27.73 -38.67
CA ASN A 241 -30.36 26.91 -39.05
C ASN A 241 -30.04 25.41 -39.24
N LYS A 242 -28.95 24.90 -38.67
CA LYS A 242 -28.66 23.46 -38.61
C LYS A 242 -29.28 22.85 -37.36
N TRP A 243 -29.80 21.65 -37.53
CA TRP A 243 -30.37 20.85 -36.45
C TRP A 243 -29.37 19.83 -35.91
N SER A 244 -29.44 19.56 -34.61
CA SER A 244 -28.71 18.47 -33.96
C SER A 244 -29.25 17.10 -34.38
N LEU A 245 -28.54 16.05 -33.96
CA LEU A 245 -29.15 14.72 -33.88
C LEU A 245 -30.33 14.75 -32.89
N THR A 246 -31.33 13.91 -33.14
CA THR A 246 -32.43 13.65 -32.20
C THR A 246 -31.88 12.88 -31.00
N LYS A 247 -32.17 13.37 -29.79
CA LYS A 247 -31.93 12.67 -28.52
C LYS A 247 -33.27 12.20 -27.95
N THR A 248 -33.28 11.00 -27.39
CA THR A 248 -34.48 10.40 -26.78
C THR A 248 -34.32 10.33 -25.27
N ALA A 249 -35.41 10.61 -24.56
CA ALA A 249 -35.64 10.21 -23.17
C ALA A 249 -36.99 9.48 -23.08
N ASN A 250 -37.29 8.85 -21.95
CA ASN A 250 -38.63 8.36 -21.63
C ASN A 250 -39.17 9.08 -20.40
N PHE A 251 -40.48 9.07 -20.25
CA PHE A 251 -41.21 9.53 -19.08
C PHE A 251 -42.53 8.77 -19.00
N ASP A 252 -43.05 8.62 -17.79
CA ASP A 252 -44.29 7.91 -17.55
C ASP A 252 -45.39 8.92 -17.19
N VAL A 253 -46.55 8.75 -17.82
CA VAL A 253 -47.75 9.53 -17.54
C VAL A 253 -48.59 8.74 -16.54
N CYS A 254 -48.65 9.24 -15.30
CA CYS A 254 -49.54 8.72 -14.28
C CYS A 254 -51.00 9.05 -14.63
N GLY A 255 -51.91 8.08 -14.51
CA GLY A 255 -53.35 8.30 -14.64
C GLY A 255 -54.11 7.90 -13.38
N ASP A 256 -55.43 8.12 -13.38
CA ASP A 256 -56.32 7.78 -12.26
C ASP A 256 -56.46 6.26 -12.03
N SER A 257 -55.98 5.41 -12.95
CA SER A 257 -56.03 3.95 -12.81
C SER A 257 -54.75 3.44 -12.14
N LEU A 258 -54.86 3.04 -10.88
CA LEU A 258 -53.76 2.39 -10.18
C LEU A 258 -53.30 1.12 -10.93
N PRO A 259 -51.99 0.81 -10.95
CA PRO A 259 -51.51 -0.47 -11.45
C PRO A 259 -52.16 -1.63 -10.71
N VAL A 260 -52.34 -2.74 -11.41
CA VAL A 260 -52.85 -3.98 -10.82
C VAL A 260 -51.94 -5.12 -11.22
N ALA A 261 -51.29 -5.73 -10.23
CA ALA A 261 -50.49 -6.92 -10.41
C ALA A 261 -51.40 -8.12 -10.75
N GLY A 262 -50.93 -8.95 -11.66
CA GLY A 262 -51.68 -10.05 -12.24
C GLY A 262 -50.74 -10.95 -13.03
N PHE A 263 -50.76 -12.24 -12.74
CA PHE A 263 -50.06 -13.23 -13.56
C PHE A 263 -50.74 -14.60 -13.45
N THR A 264 -50.40 -15.47 -14.40
CA THR A 264 -50.71 -16.90 -14.37
C THR A 264 -49.41 -17.68 -14.59
N PHE A 265 -49.32 -18.92 -14.11
CA PHE A 265 -48.14 -19.74 -14.30
C PHE A 265 -48.48 -21.15 -14.80
N GLU A 266 -47.55 -21.75 -15.56
CA GLU A 266 -47.63 -23.12 -16.06
C GLU A 266 -46.33 -23.87 -15.74
N LYS A 267 -46.44 -25.12 -15.29
CA LYS A 267 -45.29 -26.01 -15.12
C LYS A 267 -44.90 -26.61 -16.47
N GLN A 268 -43.72 -26.27 -16.98
CA GLN A 268 -43.19 -26.85 -18.22
C GLN A 268 -42.64 -28.26 -17.98
N ASN A 269 -42.12 -28.50 -16.78
CA ASN A 269 -41.73 -29.81 -16.27
C ASN A 269 -41.85 -29.80 -14.73
N GLU A 270 -41.44 -30.87 -14.06
CA GLU A 270 -41.61 -31.04 -12.60
C GLU A 270 -40.76 -30.07 -11.75
N LEU A 271 -39.76 -29.39 -12.34
CA LEU A 271 -38.90 -28.40 -11.70
C LEU A 271 -39.02 -26.98 -12.29
N GLU A 272 -39.58 -26.80 -13.48
CA GLU A 272 -39.61 -25.51 -14.18
C GLU A 272 -41.02 -24.90 -14.28
N VAL A 273 -41.14 -23.64 -13.88
CA VAL A 273 -42.36 -22.84 -13.97
C VAL A 273 -42.13 -21.67 -14.91
N THR A 274 -43.03 -21.48 -15.87
CA THR A 274 -43.11 -20.29 -16.74
C THR A 274 -44.27 -19.42 -16.30
N VAL A 275 -44.05 -18.11 -16.22
CA VAL A 275 -45.05 -17.11 -15.85
C VAL A 275 -45.51 -16.33 -17.08
N THR A 276 -46.80 -16.01 -17.14
CA THR A 276 -47.41 -15.13 -18.13
C THR A 276 -48.03 -13.93 -17.42
N ASP A 277 -47.60 -12.72 -17.80
CA ASP A 277 -48.15 -11.48 -17.26
C ASP A 277 -49.65 -11.33 -17.60
N GLN A 278 -50.41 -10.83 -16.63
CA GLN A 278 -51.82 -10.45 -16.71
C GLN A 278 -52.07 -9.09 -16.02
N SER A 279 -51.01 -8.34 -15.70
CA SER A 279 -51.08 -7.07 -15.01
C SER A 279 -51.79 -6.00 -15.86
N LYS A 280 -52.23 -4.93 -15.21
CA LYS A 280 -52.92 -3.80 -15.86
C LYS A 280 -52.33 -2.49 -15.42
N PHE A 281 -52.27 -1.54 -16.36
CA PHE A 281 -51.73 -0.18 -16.14
C PHE A 281 -50.30 -0.19 -15.58
N SER A 282 -49.55 -1.24 -15.92
CA SER A 282 -48.17 -1.51 -15.51
C SER A 282 -47.29 -1.66 -16.75
N PHE A 283 -46.05 -1.20 -16.66
CA PHE A 283 -45.03 -1.33 -17.71
C PHE A 283 -43.62 -1.60 -17.13
N ASP A 284 -43.50 -1.72 -15.81
CA ASP A 284 -42.34 -2.30 -15.12
C ASP A 284 -42.79 -3.54 -14.34
N TYR A 285 -41.98 -4.59 -14.39
CA TYR A 285 -42.27 -5.88 -13.78
C TYR A 285 -41.05 -6.37 -13.02
N ASN A 286 -41.28 -6.93 -11.84
CA ASN A 286 -40.29 -7.71 -11.12
C ASN A 286 -40.97 -8.95 -10.53
N TYR A 287 -40.46 -10.13 -10.89
CA TYR A 287 -40.92 -11.41 -10.39
C TYR A 287 -39.89 -12.00 -9.44
N HIS A 288 -40.37 -12.59 -8.35
CA HIS A 288 -39.59 -13.44 -7.45
C HIS A 288 -40.26 -14.80 -7.37
N PHE A 289 -39.54 -15.89 -7.64
CA PHE A 289 -40.13 -17.24 -7.67
C PHE A 289 -40.16 -17.93 -6.28
N GLY A 290 -39.75 -17.24 -5.22
CA GLY A 290 -39.80 -17.73 -3.84
C GLY A 290 -38.63 -18.65 -3.43
N ALA A 291 -37.77 -19.04 -4.38
CA ALA A 291 -36.47 -19.65 -4.08
C ALA A 291 -35.39 -18.57 -3.83
N SER A 292 -34.26 -18.95 -3.25
CA SER A 292 -33.09 -18.07 -3.22
C SER A 292 -32.63 -17.75 -4.64
N ASN A 293 -32.13 -16.53 -4.86
CA ASN A 293 -31.55 -16.08 -6.12
C ASN A 293 -32.52 -16.24 -7.33
N SER A 294 -33.78 -15.83 -7.15
CA SER A 294 -34.88 -16.10 -8.08
C SER A 294 -35.65 -14.86 -8.58
N GLY A 295 -34.99 -13.70 -8.62
CA GLY A 295 -35.55 -12.49 -9.23
C GLY A 295 -35.46 -12.45 -10.77
N SER A 296 -36.46 -11.89 -11.45
CA SER A 296 -36.41 -11.55 -12.88
C SER A 296 -37.20 -10.27 -13.19
N ASN A 297 -36.69 -9.46 -14.13
CA ASN A 297 -37.38 -8.27 -14.66
C ASN A 297 -37.99 -8.49 -16.05
N GLU A 298 -37.96 -9.73 -16.55
CA GLU A 298 -38.61 -10.06 -17.83
C GLU A 298 -40.13 -10.13 -17.66
N ILE A 299 -40.89 -9.84 -18.73
CA ILE A 299 -42.36 -9.80 -18.67
C ILE A 299 -43.00 -11.20 -18.51
N ASN A 300 -42.40 -12.24 -19.12
CA ASN A 300 -42.87 -13.63 -19.09
C ASN A 300 -41.70 -14.59 -18.78
N PRO A 301 -41.13 -14.55 -17.55
CA PRO A 301 -39.94 -15.34 -17.21
C PRO A 301 -40.26 -16.82 -16.97
N SER A 302 -39.25 -17.68 -17.12
CA SER A 302 -39.26 -19.03 -16.53
C SER A 302 -38.18 -19.19 -15.45
N PHE A 303 -38.39 -20.12 -14.53
CA PHE A 303 -37.47 -20.42 -13.44
C PHE A 303 -37.47 -21.93 -13.12
N THR A 304 -36.29 -22.49 -12.88
CA THR A 304 -36.11 -23.89 -12.52
C THR A 304 -35.70 -24.02 -11.05
N TYR A 305 -36.53 -24.68 -10.25
CA TYR A 305 -36.29 -24.96 -8.84
C TYR A 305 -35.29 -26.10 -8.67
N SER A 306 -34.45 -26.04 -7.63
CA SER A 306 -33.45 -27.08 -7.36
C SER A 306 -33.97 -28.25 -6.50
N TYR A 307 -35.06 -28.04 -5.75
CA TYR A 307 -35.61 -29.01 -4.80
C TYR A 307 -37.14 -28.94 -4.79
N GLY A 308 -37.80 -29.98 -4.30
CA GLY A 308 -39.24 -29.95 -4.06
C GLY A 308 -39.63 -29.11 -2.86
N GLY A 309 -40.80 -28.46 -2.93
CA GLY A 309 -41.26 -27.55 -1.88
C GLY A 309 -42.50 -26.75 -2.27
N GLU A 310 -43.04 -26.03 -1.29
CA GLU A 310 -44.00 -24.94 -1.51
C GLU A 310 -43.22 -23.64 -1.70
N TYR A 311 -43.46 -22.93 -2.81
CA TYR A 311 -42.81 -21.67 -3.14
C TYR A 311 -43.83 -20.58 -3.46
N THR A 312 -43.57 -19.35 -3.02
CA THR A 312 -44.45 -18.20 -3.30
C THR A 312 -43.86 -17.37 -4.44
N ILE A 313 -44.47 -17.46 -5.63
CA ILE A 313 -44.19 -16.55 -6.73
C ILE A 313 -44.82 -15.19 -6.39
N THR A 314 -44.04 -14.12 -6.42
CA THR A 314 -44.50 -12.75 -6.18
C THR A 314 -44.16 -11.88 -7.39
N GLN A 315 -45.16 -11.22 -7.95
CA GLN A 315 -45.01 -10.19 -8.97
C GLN A 315 -45.23 -8.83 -8.33
N ILE A 316 -44.26 -7.94 -8.48
CA ILE A 316 -44.40 -6.51 -8.28
C ILE A 316 -44.57 -5.89 -9.66
N ALA A 317 -45.72 -5.26 -9.92
CA ALA A 317 -46.06 -4.66 -11.20
C ALA A 317 -46.40 -3.20 -10.98
N GLY A 318 -45.89 -2.31 -11.82
CA GLY A 318 -46.27 -0.90 -11.71
C GLY A 318 -45.65 0.04 -12.72
N THR A 319 -45.49 1.27 -12.24
CA THR A 319 -45.04 2.45 -12.97
C THR A 319 -44.08 3.24 -12.06
N THR A 320 -43.45 4.31 -12.55
CA THR A 320 -42.71 5.23 -11.65
C THR A 320 -43.61 5.96 -10.63
N CYS A 321 -44.94 5.89 -10.79
CA CYS A 321 -45.91 6.63 -9.99
C CYS A 321 -46.42 5.82 -8.79
N GLU A 322 -46.76 4.55 -9.03
CA GLU A 322 -47.42 3.63 -8.10
C GLU A 322 -47.00 2.18 -8.43
N LEU A 323 -47.05 1.30 -7.43
CA LEU A 323 -46.76 -0.14 -7.54
C LEU A 323 -47.90 -0.95 -6.92
N ASP A 324 -48.19 -2.12 -7.49
CA ASP A 324 -49.04 -3.16 -6.88
C ASP A 324 -48.26 -4.48 -6.78
N THR A 325 -48.69 -5.38 -5.89
CA THR A 325 -48.01 -6.65 -5.62
C THR A 325 -49.00 -7.80 -5.48
N LEU A 326 -48.78 -8.85 -6.27
CA LEU A 326 -49.54 -10.10 -6.20
C LEU A 326 -48.61 -11.26 -5.87
N SER A 327 -49.02 -12.11 -4.93
CA SER A 327 -48.34 -13.38 -4.62
C SER A 327 -49.25 -14.57 -4.87
N GLN A 328 -48.71 -15.64 -5.45
CA GLN A 328 -49.38 -16.93 -5.65
C GLN A 328 -48.43 -18.08 -5.30
N THR A 329 -48.97 -19.15 -4.73
CA THR A 329 -48.19 -20.32 -4.32
C THR A 329 -48.12 -21.37 -5.42
N VAL A 330 -46.94 -21.97 -5.62
CA VAL A 330 -46.70 -23.13 -6.47
C VAL A 330 -46.04 -24.25 -5.67
N GLU A 331 -46.54 -25.48 -5.83
CA GLU A 331 -45.92 -26.69 -5.28
C GLU A 331 -45.00 -27.33 -6.32
N ILE A 332 -43.78 -27.70 -5.94
CA ILE A 332 -42.79 -28.37 -6.80
C ILE A 332 -42.60 -29.80 -6.30
N PHE A 333 -42.96 -30.78 -7.13
CA PHE A 333 -42.97 -32.21 -6.78
C PHE A 333 -41.64 -32.86 -7.14
N ALA A 334 -40.60 -32.57 -6.35
CA ALA A 334 -39.28 -33.19 -6.49
C ALA A 334 -38.72 -33.64 -5.12
N PRO A 335 -37.65 -34.46 -5.10
CA PRO A 335 -37.03 -34.85 -3.83
C PRO A 335 -36.48 -33.64 -3.09
N LYS A 336 -36.51 -33.71 -1.77
CA LYS A 336 -36.07 -32.63 -0.87
C LYS A 336 -35.60 -33.21 0.47
N PHE A 337 -35.04 -32.33 1.29
CA PHE A 337 -34.77 -32.63 2.69
C PHE A 337 -36.07 -32.76 3.50
N ILE A 338 -36.13 -33.75 4.39
CA ILE A 338 -37.15 -33.81 5.44
C ILE A 338 -36.92 -32.66 6.41
N SER A 339 -38.00 -31.96 6.79
CA SER A 339 -37.91 -30.76 7.62
C SER A 339 -37.26 -31.06 8.98
N GLY A 340 -36.21 -30.31 9.32
CA GLY A 340 -35.45 -30.48 10.56
C GLY A 340 -34.39 -31.58 10.54
N GLN A 341 -34.26 -32.35 9.45
CA GLN A 341 -33.14 -33.29 9.27
C GLN A 341 -31.91 -32.58 8.67
N SER A 342 -30.72 -33.15 8.90
CA SER A 342 -29.47 -32.73 8.26
C SER A 342 -28.47 -33.89 8.23
N ILE A 343 -27.58 -33.91 7.24
CA ILE A 343 -26.39 -34.77 7.28
C ILE A 343 -25.31 -33.99 8.02
N SER A 344 -25.18 -34.22 9.33
CA SER A 344 -24.12 -33.64 10.13
C SER A 344 -22.82 -34.39 9.87
N VAL A 345 -21.80 -33.67 9.40
CA VAL A 345 -20.47 -34.25 9.14
C VAL A 345 -19.46 -33.56 10.05
N GLU A 346 -19.08 -34.27 11.12
CA GLU A 346 -17.97 -33.83 11.97
C GLU A 346 -16.66 -33.77 11.15
N PRO A 347 -15.71 -32.89 11.50
CA PRO A 347 -14.41 -32.85 10.83
C PRO A 347 -13.70 -34.20 10.91
N PHE A 348 -13.28 -34.72 9.76
CA PHE A 348 -12.56 -35.99 9.66
C PHE A 348 -11.09 -35.83 10.05
N GLU A 349 -10.45 -36.94 10.43
CA GLU A 349 -8.99 -37.03 10.58
C GLU A 349 -8.32 -37.55 9.29
N GLU A 350 -7.19 -36.95 8.89
CA GLU A 350 -6.46 -37.22 7.62
C GLU A 350 -6.06 -38.70 7.38
N ASP A 351 -5.87 -39.48 8.44
CA ASP A 351 -5.45 -40.89 8.40
C ASP A 351 -6.62 -41.91 8.49
N GLY A 352 -7.85 -41.49 8.16
CA GLY A 352 -8.99 -42.40 8.02
C GLY A 352 -9.60 -42.91 9.34
N GLY A 353 -9.18 -42.37 10.50
CA GLY A 353 -9.71 -42.74 11.81
C GLY A 353 -11.18 -42.36 12.04
N SER A 354 -11.75 -41.51 11.18
CA SER A 354 -13.15 -41.05 11.24
C SER A 354 -13.93 -41.51 10.01
N GLN A 355 -15.15 -41.99 10.22
CA GLN A 355 -16.10 -42.30 9.16
C GLN A 355 -17.44 -41.61 9.45
N LEU A 356 -18.09 -41.08 8.39
CA LEU A 356 -19.49 -40.71 8.45
C LEU A 356 -20.30 -41.93 8.02
N ILE A 357 -21.28 -42.33 8.83
CA ILE A 357 -22.24 -43.38 8.48
C ILE A 357 -23.64 -42.79 8.61
N VAL A 358 -24.34 -42.64 7.48
CA VAL A 358 -25.78 -42.37 7.45
C VAL A 358 -26.47 -43.72 7.27
N GLU A 359 -27.14 -44.21 8.32
CA GLU A 359 -27.71 -45.58 8.34
C GLU A 359 -28.79 -45.79 7.26
N ASP A 360 -29.57 -44.75 6.94
CA ASP A 360 -30.57 -44.78 5.86
C ASP A 360 -30.87 -43.35 5.36
N LEU A 361 -30.54 -43.04 4.11
CA LEU A 361 -30.82 -41.75 3.45
C LEU A 361 -32.33 -41.46 3.31
N ASN A 362 -33.23 -42.46 3.37
CA ASN A 362 -34.68 -42.24 3.38
C ASN A 362 -35.17 -41.63 4.71
N THR A 363 -34.36 -41.64 5.77
CA THR A 363 -34.67 -40.90 7.02
C THR A 363 -34.34 -39.40 6.92
N VAL A 364 -33.68 -39.00 5.83
CA VAL A 364 -33.10 -37.67 5.60
C VAL A 364 -33.79 -36.95 4.43
N PHE A 365 -34.15 -37.69 3.38
CA PHE A 365 -34.78 -37.18 2.17
C PHE A 365 -36.17 -37.79 1.95
N GLU A 366 -37.10 -36.98 1.44
CA GLU A 366 -38.45 -37.40 1.04
C GLU A 366 -38.84 -36.76 -0.31
N MET A 367 -39.86 -37.31 -0.96
CA MET A 367 -40.51 -36.67 -2.10
C MET A 367 -41.49 -35.60 -1.60
N TYR A 368 -41.35 -34.35 -2.03
CA TYR A 368 -42.35 -33.33 -1.67
C TYR A 368 -43.73 -33.69 -2.23
N GLY A 369 -44.73 -33.83 -1.35
CA GLY A 369 -46.10 -34.18 -1.71
C GLY A 369 -46.41 -35.69 -1.80
N ASP A 370 -45.42 -36.57 -1.67
CA ASP A 370 -45.61 -38.03 -1.61
C ASP A 370 -44.55 -38.68 -0.70
N SER A 371 -44.85 -38.78 0.59
CA SER A 371 -43.92 -39.35 1.59
C SER A 371 -43.72 -40.86 1.49
N GLU A 372 -44.50 -41.56 0.65
CA GLU A 372 -44.38 -43.01 0.43
C GLU A 372 -43.61 -43.34 -0.87
N ALA A 373 -43.23 -42.33 -1.65
CA ALA A 373 -42.50 -42.51 -2.89
C ALA A 373 -41.06 -43.03 -2.66
N THR A 374 -40.68 -44.04 -3.43
CA THR A 374 -39.33 -44.63 -3.37
C THR A 374 -38.30 -43.70 -4.02
N LEU A 375 -37.23 -43.39 -3.28
CA LEU A 375 -36.08 -42.64 -3.77
C LEU A 375 -34.92 -43.58 -4.13
N ASN A 376 -34.23 -43.27 -5.22
CA ASN A 376 -32.96 -43.89 -5.59
C ASN A 376 -31.82 -42.91 -5.34
N PHE A 377 -30.66 -43.42 -4.92
CA PHE A 377 -29.50 -42.62 -4.50
C PHE A 377 -28.27 -43.04 -5.32
N GLU A 378 -27.56 -42.08 -5.90
CA GLU A 378 -26.33 -42.32 -6.67
C GLU A 378 -25.27 -41.25 -6.35
N ILE A 379 -24.02 -41.66 -6.12
CA ILE A 379 -22.90 -40.72 -6.02
C ILE A 379 -22.40 -40.43 -7.44
N ILE A 380 -22.60 -39.20 -7.90
CA ILE A 380 -22.22 -38.75 -9.24
C ILE A 380 -20.85 -38.06 -9.28
N LYS A 381 -20.33 -37.62 -8.12
CA LYS A 381 -19.02 -36.98 -8.00
C LYS A 381 -18.48 -37.02 -6.57
N GLN A 382 -17.16 -37.04 -6.43
CA GLN A 382 -16.49 -36.94 -5.12
C GLN A 382 -15.13 -36.24 -5.21
N SER A 383 -14.61 -35.80 -4.06
CA SER A 383 -13.22 -35.39 -3.88
C SER A 383 -12.76 -35.66 -2.46
N LYS A 384 -11.55 -36.22 -2.32
CA LYS A 384 -10.88 -36.55 -1.04
C LYS A 384 -11.55 -37.61 -0.16
N PHE A 385 -12.63 -38.24 -0.62
CA PHE A 385 -13.33 -39.33 0.08
C PHE A 385 -13.41 -40.61 -0.76
N ASN A 386 -13.21 -41.74 -0.08
CA ASN A 386 -13.74 -43.04 -0.47
C ASN A 386 -15.20 -43.12 0.00
N TYR A 387 -16.04 -43.88 -0.71
CA TYR A 387 -17.45 -44.04 -0.37
C TYR A 387 -17.94 -45.47 -0.57
N THR A 388 -18.93 -45.85 0.21
CA THR A 388 -19.79 -47.01 -0.02
C THR A 388 -21.23 -46.56 0.05
N LEU A 389 -22.05 -46.93 -0.94
CA LEU A 389 -23.48 -46.65 -0.98
C LEU A 389 -24.23 -47.94 -1.31
N GLU A 390 -24.84 -48.57 -0.31
CA GLU A 390 -25.61 -49.81 -0.46
C GLU A 390 -26.94 -49.69 0.28
N ASN A 391 -28.06 -50.03 -0.37
CA ASN A 391 -29.41 -49.99 0.24
C ASN A 391 -29.76 -48.68 0.96
N ALA A 392 -29.38 -47.53 0.36
CA ALA A 392 -29.51 -46.18 0.92
C ALA A 392 -28.66 -45.89 2.19
N GLN A 393 -27.82 -46.82 2.65
CA GLN A 393 -26.79 -46.55 3.66
C GLN A 393 -25.56 -45.92 2.99
N LEU A 394 -25.14 -44.74 3.47
CA LEU A 394 -23.96 -44.02 2.96
C LEU A 394 -22.83 -44.04 3.99
N THR A 395 -21.69 -44.58 3.62
CA THR A 395 -20.44 -44.50 4.39
C THR A 395 -19.41 -43.66 3.63
N LEU A 396 -18.82 -42.66 4.29
CA LEU A 396 -17.70 -41.85 3.77
C LEU A 396 -16.47 -41.98 4.66
N GLU A 397 -15.31 -42.15 4.05
CA GLU A 397 -14.00 -42.22 4.71
C GLU A 397 -12.98 -41.36 3.93
N PRO A 398 -12.11 -40.58 4.60
CA PRO A 398 -11.04 -39.84 3.94
C PRO A 398 -10.14 -40.73 3.08
N ILE A 399 -9.66 -40.20 1.95
CA ILE A 399 -8.53 -40.81 1.24
C ILE A 399 -7.27 -40.52 2.08
N PRO A 400 -6.43 -41.52 2.42
CA PRO A 400 -5.25 -41.31 3.26
C PRO A 400 -4.33 -40.21 2.73
N GLY A 401 -3.94 -39.27 3.59
CA GLY A 401 -3.12 -38.10 3.23
C GLY A 401 -3.87 -36.98 2.51
N ALA A 402 -5.20 -36.95 2.60
CA ALA A 402 -6.02 -35.85 2.10
C ALA A 402 -6.47 -34.93 3.25
N TYR A 403 -6.14 -33.65 3.17
CA TYR A 403 -6.52 -32.60 4.14
C TYR A 403 -7.36 -31.50 3.47
N ASP A 404 -7.83 -30.52 4.26
CA ASP A 404 -8.75 -29.43 3.87
C ASP A 404 -10.17 -29.92 3.48
N LYS A 405 -10.90 -29.09 2.73
CA LYS A 405 -12.26 -29.40 2.24
C LYS A 405 -12.24 -30.51 1.19
N GLY A 406 -13.13 -31.49 1.37
CA GLY A 406 -13.59 -32.45 0.38
C GLY A 406 -15.11 -32.33 0.16
N TYR A 407 -15.63 -33.04 -0.83
CA TYR A 407 -17.06 -33.04 -1.14
C TYR A 407 -17.53 -34.35 -1.77
N VAL A 408 -18.84 -34.59 -1.70
CA VAL A 408 -19.55 -35.68 -2.38
C VAL A 408 -20.85 -35.14 -2.94
N ASP A 409 -21.12 -35.38 -4.23
CA ASP A 409 -22.35 -35.00 -4.91
C ASP A 409 -23.26 -36.22 -5.04
N LEU A 410 -24.42 -36.15 -4.38
CA LEU A 410 -25.45 -37.18 -4.33
C LEU A 410 -26.60 -36.78 -5.27
N GLN A 411 -26.87 -37.61 -6.28
CA GLN A 411 -28.09 -37.52 -7.07
C GLN A 411 -29.19 -38.33 -6.39
N ILE A 412 -30.38 -37.74 -6.29
CA ILE A 412 -31.56 -38.31 -5.66
C ILE A 412 -32.66 -38.36 -6.71
N THR A 413 -33.09 -39.56 -7.10
CA THR A 413 -34.05 -39.79 -8.18
C THR A 413 -35.33 -40.41 -7.65
N GLY A 414 -36.42 -39.65 -7.67
CA GLY A 414 -37.76 -40.12 -7.30
C GLY A 414 -38.50 -40.82 -8.46
N PRO A 415 -39.83 -41.01 -8.32
CA PRO A 415 -40.68 -41.48 -9.41
C PRO A 415 -40.56 -40.63 -10.67
N ASN A 416 -40.94 -41.19 -11.82
CA ASN A 416 -40.91 -40.53 -13.13
C ASN A 416 -39.52 -40.02 -13.58
N ASN A 417 -38.42 -40.52 -12.98
CA ASN A 417 -37.03 -40.07 -13.19
C ASN A 417 -36.79 -38.59 -12.83
N ILE A 418 -37.56 -38.03 -11.89
CA ILE A 418 -37.32 -36.69 -11.37
C ILE A 418 -36.09 -36.74 -10.47
N SER A 419 -35.01 -36.07 -10.88
CA SER A 419 -33.71 -36.11 -10.19
C SER A 419 -33.31 -34.73 -9.69
N VAL A 420 -32.79 -34.67 -8.47
CA VAL A 420 -32.15 -33.48 -7.87
C VAL A 420 -30.74 -33.83 -7.40
N GLU A 421 -29.86 -32.84 -7.33
CA GLU A 421 -28.47 -33.01 -6.87
C GLU A 421 -28.27 -32.32 -5.53
N TYR A 422 -27.55 -32.99 -4.62
CA TYR A 422 -27.23 -32.48 -3.29
C TYR A 422 -25.74 -32.66 -2.97
N ARG A 423 -25.04 -31.57 -2.65
CA ARG A 423 -23.61 -31.59 -2.28
C ARG A 423 -23.42 -31.66 -0.77
N ILE A 424 -22.80 -32.75 -0.32
CA ILE A 424 -22.26 -32.89 1.03
C ILE A 424 -20.83 -32.35 1.03
N ASN A 425 -20.54 -31.37 1.89
CA ASN A 425 -19.19 -30.83 2.09
C ASN A 425 -18.66 -31.23 3.46
N ALA A 426 -17.37 -31.53 3.57
CA ALA A 426 -16.75 -31.83 4.85
C ALA A 426 -15.29 -31.35 4.91
N ASN A 427 -14.82 -31.02 6.11
CA ASN A 427 -13.42 -30.68 6.36
C ASN A 427 -12.67 -31.93 6.81
N ILE A 428 -11.45 -32.13 6.32
CA ILE A 428 -10.51 -33.11 6.82
C ILE A 428 -9.39 -32.35 7.54
N ASN A 429 -9.31 -32.53 8.85
CA ASN A 429 -8.31 -31.91 9.71
C ASN A 429 -6.97 -32.65 9.59
N ARG A 430 -5.93 -31.87 9.38
CA ARG A 430 -4.54 -32.30 9.44
C ARG A 430 -4.11 -32.50 10.89
N ILE A 431 -3.41 -33.61 11.19
CA ILE A 431 -2.93 -33.95 12.54
C ILE A 431 -1.40 -33.89 12.59
N ASP A 432 -0.85 -32.69 12.52
CA ASP A 432 0.57 -32.49 12.80
C ASP A 432 0.85 -32.61 14.30
N LYS A 433 1.73 -33.54 14.70
CA LYS A 433 2.37 -33.56 16.02
C LYS A 433 3.87 -33.37 15.83
N LYS A 434 4.53 -32.70 16.78
CA LYS A 434 5.99 -32.55 16.77
C LYS A 434 6.65 -33.93 16.94
N PRO A 435 7.84 -34.17 16.35
CA PRO A 435 8.69 -35.29 16.72
C PRO A 435 8.92 -35.33 18.23
N VAL A 436 9.06 -36.53 18.80
CA VAL A 436 9.25 -36.74 20.24
C VAL A 436 10.54 -37.52 20.52
N GLU A 437 11.19 -37.19 21.63
CA GLU A 437 12.31 -37.95 22.15
C GLU A 437 11.83 -39.29 22.77
N SER A 438 12.62 -40.34 22.60
CA SER A 438 12.33 -41.69 23.07
C SER A 438 12.47 -41.78 24.59
N ASN A 439 11.35 -41.91 25.30
CA ASN A 439 11.33 -42.12 26.76
C ASN A 439 12.12 -43.36 27.24
N SER A 440 12.32 -44.37 26.37
CA SER A 440 13.08 -45.58 26.69
C SER A 440 14.57 -45.49 26.36
N ASN A 441 14.98 -44.51 25.55
CA ASN A 441 16.36 -44.32 25.11
C ASN A 441 16.59 -42.85 24.74
N PRO A 442 16.58 -41.91 25.72
CA PRO A 442 16.80 -40.49 25.45
C PRO A 442 18.22 -40.25 24.93
N LEU A 443 18.42 -39.18 24.18
CA LEU A 443 19.75 -38.80 23.69
C LEU A 443 20.58 -38.27 24.88
N PRO A 444 21.84 -38.72 25.07
CA PRO A 444 22.71 -38.21 26.11
C PRO A 444 22.87 -36.69 26.02
N ASN A 445 22.82 -36.00 27.16
CA ASN A 445 22.83 -34.54 27.22
C ASN A 445 24.14 -33.94 27.74
N HIS A 446 25.08 -34.74 28.26
CA HIS A 446 26.39 -34.30 28.74
C HIS A 446 27.46 -35.40 28.59
N TYR A 447 28.72 -35.00 28.45
CA TYR A 447 29.90 -35.87 28.48
C TYR A 447 31.06 -35.19 29.22
N ASP A 448 31.61 -35.85 30.24
CA ASP A 448 32.80 -35.39 30.97
C ASP A 448 34.06 -36.08 30.45
N LEU A 449 35.06 -35.32 30.03
CA LEU A 449 36.27 -35.78 29.36
C LEU A 449 37.54 -35.19 30.01
N LYS A 450 38.69 -35.78 29.70
CA LYS A 450 40.01 -35.29 30.16
C LYS A 450 40.90 -35.07 28.95
N GLN A 451 41.68 -33.99 28.96
CA GLN A 451 42.56 -33.63 27.84
C GLN A 451 43.59 -34.72 27.54
N GLY A 452 43.93 -34.91 26.26
CA GLY A 452 44.81 -35.99 25.83
C GLY A 452 45.30 -35.85 24.39
N ALA A 453 46.35 -36.61 24.04
CA ALA A 453 47.15 -36.41 22.82
C ALA A 453 46.51 -36.84 21.48
N LEU A 454 45.20 -37.14 21.44
CA LEU A 454 44.46 -37.52 20.23
C LEU A 454 43.04 -36.94 20.28
N PRO A 455 42.42 -36.62 19.12
CA PRO A 455 41.04 -36.16 19.09
C PRO A 455 40.09 -37.23 19.65
N ILE A 456 39.10 -36.79 20.42
CA ILE A 456 38.09 -37.67 21.04
C ILE A 456 36.89 -37.74 20.10
N THR A 457 36.37 -38.95 19.84
CA THR A 457 35.18 -39.15 18.99
C THR A 457 34.02 -39.71 19.81
N VAL A 458 32.85 -39.09 19.69
CA VAL A 458 31.59 -39.53 20.31
C VAL A 458 30.57 -39.82 19.21
N THR A 459 30.06 -41.05 19.16
CA THR A 459 29.13 -41.55 18.12
C THR A 459 27.74 -41.83 18.70
N GLN A 460 26.66 -41.40 18.04
CA GLN A 460 25.25 -41.70 18.38
C GLN A 460 24.42 -42.05 17.11
N ASP A 461 23.34 -42.81 17.25
CA ASP A 461 22.39 -43.13 16.15
C ASP A 461 21.02 -42.48 16.43
N LEU A 462 20.75 -41.36 15.76
CA LEU A 462 19.66 -40.44 16.13
C LEU A 462 18.27 -41.10 16.02
N ASN A 463 18.07 -42.07 15.12
CA ASN A 463 16.78 -42.76 14.97
C ASN A 463 16.44 -43.71 16.12
N GLN A 464 17.40 -44.02 17.01
CA GLN A 464 17.12 -44.75 18.25
C GLN A 464 16.64 -43.82 19.39
N HIS A 465 16.76 -42.51 19.22
CA HIS A 465 16.48 -41.49 20.22
C HIS A 465 15.26 -40.63 19.91
N PHE A 466 14.76 -40.61 18.68
CA PHE A 466 13.60 -39.82 18.27
C PHE A 466 12.57 -40.67 17.51
N SER A 467 11.29 -40.33 17.63
CA SER A 467 10.23 -40.92 16.80
C SER A 467 9.18 -39.88 16.39
N ASP A 468 8.57 -40.10 15.22
CA ASP A 468 7.37 -39.39 14.79
C ASP A 468 6.12 -40.22 15.16
N PRO A 469 5.16 -39.66 15.93
CA PRO A 469 3.86 -40.29 16.18
C PRO A 469 3.12 -40.80 14.94
N HIS A 470 3.33 -40.22 13.75
CA HIS A 470 2.62 -40.57 12.51
C HIS A 470 3.53 -41.15 11.40
N LYS A 471 4.77 -41.53 11.73
CA LYS A 471 5.71 -42.27 10.84
C LYS A 471 6.11 -41.57 9.53
N LEU A 472 6.15 -40.23 9.48
CA LEU A 472 6.85 -39.53 8.41
C LEU A 472 8.37 -39.77 8.55
N ARG A 473 9.11 -39.49 7.47
CA ARG A 473 10.58 -39.62 7.49
C ARG A 473 11.17 -38.45 8.28
N LEU A 474 11.75 -38.76 9.45
CA LEU A 474 12.51 -37.77 10.22
C LEU A 474 13.69 -37.25 9.38
N SER A 475 13.89 -35.94 9.45
CA SER A 475 15.04 -35.23 8.94
C SER A 475 15.80 -34.61 10.12
N PHE A 476 17.12 -34.58 10.01
CA PHE A 476 18.02 -34.13 11.06
C PHE A 476 18.94 -33.06 10.50
N SER A 477 19.13 -31.98 11.24
CA SER A 477 20.21 -31.02 11.05
C SER A 477 20.95 -30.83 12.38
N VAL A 478 22.23 -30.49 12.31
CA VAL A 478 23.07 -30.34 13.49
C VAL A 478 23.91 -29.08 13.35
N THR A 479 24.00 -28.31 14.43
CA THR A 479 24.84 -27.11 14.53
C THR A 479 25.76 -27.21 15.75
N SER A 480 26.92 -26.56 15.68
CA SER A 480 27.84 -26.43 16.81
C SER A 480 27.86 -25.00 17.31
N SER A 481 27.91 -24.82 18.63
CA SER A 481 28.20 -23.52 19.26
C SER A 481 29.69 -23.11 19.19
N ASN A 482 30.59 -24.05 18.84
CA ASN A 482 32.03 -23.81 18.77
C ASN A 482 32.64 -24.43 17.49
N ALA A 483 33.45 -23.66 16.76
CA ALA A 483 34.11 -24.08 15.52
C ALA A 483 35.22 -25.15 15.72
N GLU A 484 35.71 -25.34 16.94
CA GLU A 484 36.72 -26.35 17.29
C GLU A 484 36.14 -27.78 17.44
N LEU A 485 34.81 -27.90 17.44
CA LEU A 485 34.10 -29.18 17.30
C LEU A 485 33.91 -29.49 15.81
N VAL A 486 34.58 -30.52 15.31
CA VAL A 486 34.39 -30.99 13.94
C VAL A 486 33.23 -31.98 13.90
N ILE A 487 32.12 -31.56 13.30
CA ILE A 487 30.97 -32.42 13.02
C ILE A 487 31.07 -32.88 11.55
N PRO A 488 31.44 -34.15 11.27
CA PRO A 488 31.33 -34.70 9.92
C PRO A 488 29.87 -34.78 9.46
N GLU A 489 29.69 -34.71 8.14
CA GLU A 489 28.39 -34.72 7.46
C GLU A 489 27.52 -35.93 7.88
N LEU A 490 26.26 -35.66 8.28
CA LEU A 490 25.31 -36.67 8.75
C LEU A 490 25.18 -37.82 7.74
N THR A 491 25.72 -38.98 8.08
CA THR A 491 25.83 -40.09 7.12
C THR A 491 24.61 -41.00 7.21
N ILE A 492 23.89 -41.11 6.09
CA ILE A 492 22.72 -42.00 5.96
C ILE A 492 23.23 -43.45 5.85
N GLY A 493 22.90 -44.26 6.86
CA GLY A 493 23.27 -45.67 6.96
C GLY A 493 22.30 -46.62 6.25
N GLU A 494 22.39 -47.91 6.58
CA GLU A 494 21.50 -48.93 6.01
C GLU A 494 20.02 -48.70 6.40
N GLN A 495 19.11 -49.16 5.55
CA GLN A 495 17.67 -49.06 5.79
C GLN A 495 17.23 -50.15 6.79
N ASN A 496 16.63 -49.73 7.90
CA ASN A 496 16.00 -50.58 8.90
C ASN A 496 14.78 -51.32 8.31
N LYS A 497 14.35 -52.39 8.97
CA LYS A 497 13.25 -53.26 8.52
C LYS A 497 11.87 -52.59 8.46
N ASP A 498 11.72 -51.42 9.08
CA ASP A 498 10.51 -50.59 9.06
C ASP A 498 10.52 -49.52 7.95
N GLY A 499 11.62 -49.41 7.19
CA GLY A 499 11.79 -48.44 6.12
C GLY A 499 12.50 -47.14 6.52
N SER A 500 12.81 -46.93 7.81
CA SER A 500 13.69 -45.84 8.27
C SER A 500 15.16 -46.09 7.86
N PHE A 501 15.98 -45.04 7.79
CA PHE A 501 17.44 -45.17 7.59
C PHE A 501 18.15 -44.87 8.91
N GLN A 502 19.28 -45.52 9.19
CA GLN A 502 20.12 -45.12 10.32
C GLN A 502 20.76 -43.74 10.05
N THR A 503 20.91 -42.91 11.08
CA THR A 503 21.49 -41.57 10.95
C THR A 503 22.53 -41.42 12.05
N LYS A 504 23.80 -41.51 11.66
CA LYS A 504 24.91 -41.42 12.61
C LYS A 504 25.34 -39.97 12.78
N LEU A 505 25.45 -39.58 14.05
CA LEU A 505 26.13 -38.37 14.48
C LEU A 505 27.46 -38.79 15.10
N ASP A 506 28.56 -38.40 14.47
CA ASP A 506 29.88 -38.40 15.09
C ASP A 506 30.21 -36.95 15.49
N VAL A 507 30.80 -36.75 16.67
CA VAL A 507 31.35 -35.47 17.12
C VAL A 507 32.83 -35.68 17.41
N ILE A 508 33.69 -34.92 16.73
CA ILE A 508 35.15 -34.98 16.88
C ILE A 508 35.61 -33.74 17.65
N ILE A 509 36.17 -33.97 18.83
CA ILE A 509 36.66 -32.93 19.74
C ILE A 509 38.16 -32.78 19.54
N SER A 510 38.61 -31.54 19.28
CA SER A 510 40.03 -31.20 19.14
C SER A 510 40.82 -31.57 20.41
N PRO A 511 42.05 -32.12 20.30
CA PRO A 511 42.90 -32.37 21.48
C PRO A 511 43.36 -31.09 22.20
N LEU A 512 43.13 -29.91 21.60
CA LEU A 512 43.39 -28.59 22.19
C LEU A 512 42.15 -27.97 22.86
N PHE A 513 40.96 -28.59 22.73
CA PHE A 513 39.73 -28.03 23.29
C PHE A 513 39.66 -28.27 24.81
N THR A 514 39.46 -27.19 25.57
CA THR A 514 39.28 -27.18 27.03
C THR A 514 38.08 -26.33 27.43
N GLY A 515 37.28 -26.78 28.41
CA GLY A 515 36.06 -26.09 28.85
C GLY A 515 34.77 -26.73 28.34
N ASP A 516 33.70 -25.94 28.26
CA ASP A 516 32.34 -26.38 27.92
C ASP A 516 31.98 -26.06 26.45
N ALA A 517 31.41 -27.02 25.72
CA ALA A 517 30.83 -26.79 24.39
C ALA A 517 29.48 -27.50 24.21
N THR A 518 28.64 -26.96 23.32
CA THR A 518 27.30 -27.50 23.02
C THR A 518 27.10 -27.79 21.53
N VAL A 519 26.52 -28.95 21.22
CA VAL A 519 26.02 -29.33 19.89
C VAL A 519 24.50 -29.38 19.94
N GLU A 520 23.81 -28.73 19.00
CA GLU A 520 22.35 -28.77 18.90
C GLU A 520 21.92 -29.68 17.75
N VAL A 521 21.07 -30.66 18.06
CA VAL A 521 20.43 -31.55 17.09
C VAL A 521 18.99 -31.10 16.88
N THR A 522 18.66 -30.69 15.66
CA THR A 522 17.30 -30.30 15.26
C THR A 522 16.65 -31.44 14.48
N VAL A 523 15.45 -31.82 14.89
CA VAL A 523 14.66 -32.92 14.33
C VAL A 523 13.36 -32.36 13.74
N SER A 524 13.11 -32.63 12.46
CA SER A 524 11.94 -32.14 11.73
C SER A 524 11.27 -33.27 10.93
N ASN A 525 9.95 -33.29 10.87
CA ASN A 525 9.16 -34.19 10.01
C ASN A 525 8.78 -33.56 8.66
N GLY A 526 9.40 -32.43 8.29
CA GLY A 526 9.15 -31.72 7.04
C GLY A 526 8.01 -30.69 7.12
N VAL A 527 7.52 -30.39 8.32
CA VAL A 527 6.45 -29.41 8.57
C VAL A 527 7.03 -28.17 9.25
N GLU A 528 6.83 -26.99 8.64
CA GLU A 528 7.33 -25.73 9.19
C GLU A 528 6.86 -25.50 10.63
N ASN A 529 7.78 -25.07 11.50
CA ASN A 529 7.57 -24.81 12.94
C ASN A 529 7.32 -26.04 13.84
N PHE A 530 7.28 -27.26 13.28
CA PHE A 530 7.08 -28.51 14.02
C PHE A 530 8.38 -29.24 14.39
N GLU A 531 9.44 -28.47 14.64
CA GLU A 531 10.77 -29.01 14.98
C GLU A 531 10.94 -29.24 16.49
N LEU A 532 11.84 -30.17 16.83
CA LEU A 532 12.35 -30.45 18.17
C LEU A 532 13.88 -30.22 18.16
N VAL A 533 14.37 -29.33 19.02
CA VAL A 533 15.80 -29.04 19.18
C VAL A 533 16.30 -29.66 20.48
N LYS A 534 17.45 -30.36 20.43
CA LYS A 534 18.06 -31.05 21.57
C LYS A 534 19.56 -30.69 21.69
N PRO A 535 19.98 -30.00 22.77
CA PRO A 535 21.39 -29.73 23.03
C PRO A 535 22.09 -30.92 23.71
N ILE A 536 23.37 -31.10 23.39
CA ILE A 536 24.34 -32.03 24.01
C ILE A 536 25.55 -31.22 24.47
N THR A 537 25.93 -31.30 25.74
CA THR A 537 27.10 -30.61 26.29
C THR A 537 28.33 -31.51 26.43
N PHE A 538 29.52 -30.91 26.39
CA PHE A 538 30.81 -31.58 26.56
C PHE A 538 31.69 -30.73 27.49
N ASN A 539 32.28 -31.33 28.53
CA ASN A 539 33.19 -30.68 29.48
C ASN A 539 34.58 -31.34 29.44
N VAL A 540 35.67 -30.55 29.49
CA VAL A 540 37.05 -31.05 29.45
C VAL A 540 37.95 -30.39 30.51
N GLU A 541 38.55 -31.20 31.40
CA GLU A 541 39.45 -30.77 32.51
C GLU A 541 40.97 -30.80 32.16
N VAL A 542 41.78 -29.97 32.85
CA VAL A 542 43.21 -29.64 32.58
C VAL A 542 44.20 -30.14 33.67
N GLN A 543 45.48 -30.36 33.30
CA GLN A 543 46.66 -30.55 34.16
C GLN A 543 47.77 -29.59 33.65
N ASN A 544 48.64 -29.03 34.53
CA ASN A 544 49.46 -27.83 34.23
C ASN A 544 50.78 -27.75 35.06
N ASP A 545 51.96 -27.75 34.41
CA ASP A 545 53.33 -27.54 34.96
C ASP A 545 53.89 -26.14 34.53
N PRO A 546 54.93 -25.57 35.18
CA PRO A 546 55.33 -24.18 34.94
C PRO A 546 56.14 -23.91 33.65
N PRO A 547 56.11 -22.67 33.10
CA PRO A 547 56.70 -22.30 31.83
C PRO A 547 58.23 -22.31 31.77
N SER A 548 58.75 -22.39 30.53
CA SER A 548 60.19 -22.46 30.24
C SER A 548 60.61 -21.62 29.01
N ILE A 549 61.82 -21.05 29.04
CA ILE A 549 62.38 -20.35 27.87
C ILE A 549 62.76 -21.35 26.77
N VAL A 550 62.39 -21.05 25.53
CA VAL A 550 62.76 -21.79 24.34
C VAL A 550 64.26 -21.58 24.07
N ASN A 551 65.02 -22.66 23.96
CA ASN A 551 66.48 -22.60 23.95
C ASN A 551 67.02 -21.78 22.77
N GLY A 552 67.79 -20.71 23.06
CA GLY A 552 68.32 -19.78 22.06
C GLY A 552 67.35 -18.67 21.62
N LYS A 553 66.21 -18.49 22.30
CA LYS A 553 65.20 -17.46 22.05
C LYS A 553 65.15 -16.38 23.14
N ASN A 554 66.27 -16.07 23.79
CA ASN A 554 66.34 -14.93 24.71
C ASN A 554 66.11 -13.60 23.97
N ILE A 555 65.51 -12.64 24.68
CA ILE A 555 65.34 -11.25 24.22
C ILE A 555 66.72 -10.61 24.02
N LYS A 556 66.83 -9.71 23.05
CA LYS A 556 68.08 -9.01 22.72
C LYS A 556 68.00 -7.54 23.07
N ASP A 557 69.14 -6.97 23.44
CA ASP A 557 69.33 -5.54 23.60
C ASP A 557 68.98 -4.76 22.32
N MET A 558 68.41 -3.56 22.46
CA MET A 558 67.78 -2.84 21.35
C MET A 558 67.97 -1.31 21.38
N GLU A 559 67.81 -0.69 20.22
CA GLU A 559 67.89 0.75 19.99
C GLU A 559 66.75 1.17 19.02
N VAL A 560 65.96 2.17 19.40
CA VAL A 560 64.72 2.62 18.73
C VAL A 560 64.71 4.14 18.54
N ASN A 561 63.74 4.63 17.76
CA ASN A 561 63.47 6.06 17.59
C ASN A 561 62.34 6.52 18.57
N HIS A 562 62.08 7.83 18.68
CA HIS A 562 61.01 8.46 19.50
C HIS A 562 59.92 8.94 18.55
N GLY A 563 58.71 9.28 19.01
CA GLY A 563 57.55 9.42 18.11
C GLY A 563 57.03 8.06 17.60
N PHE A 564 57.94 7.12 17.31
CA PHE A 564 57.67 5.68 17.40
C PHE A 564 57.16 5.35 18.81
N SER A 565 55.88 5.00 18.90
CA SER A 565 55.18 4.62 20.14
C SER A 565 55.38 3.15 20.53
N GLU A 566 56.03 2.34 19.68
CA GLU A 566 55.98 0.88 19.76
C GLU A 566 57.36 0.23 19.61
N PHE A 567 57.96 -0.13 20.76
CA PHE A 567 58.82 -1.31 20.84
C PHE A 567 57.94 -2.56 20.67
N ILE A 568 58.45 -3.62 20.03
CA ILE A 568 57.76 -4.90 19.94
C ILE A 568 58.79 -6.04 20.15
N VAL A 569 58.65 -6.78 21.26
CA VAL A 569 59.17 -8.15 21.32
C VAL A 569 58.16 -9.04 20.59
N ASP A 570 58.48 -9.45 19.37
CA ASP A 570 57.57 -10.31 18.59
C ASP A 570 57.53 -11.74 19.12
N ASP A 571 56.31 -12.17 19.46
CA ASP A 571 55.94 -13.54 19.79
C ASP A 571 56.63 -14.11 21.04
N LEU A 572 56.23 -13.56 22.20
CA LEU A 572 56.59 -14.11 23.51
C LEU A 572 56.24 -15.61 23.63
N ASN A 573 55.19 -16.10 22.95
CA ASN A 573 54.79 -17.51 22.93
C ASN A 573 55.71 -18.41 22.08
N ALA A 574 56.55 -17.84 21.21
CA ALA A 574 57.66 -18.53 20.57
C ALA A 574 59.00 -18.42 21.34
N MET A 575 59.04 -17.60 22.40
CA MET A 575 60.22 -17.37 23.26
C MET A 575 60.09 -18.09 24.61
N PHE A 576 58.88 -18.18 25.14
CA PHE A 576 58.49 -18.93 26.32
C PHE A 576 57.47 -19.98 25.88
N ARG A 577 57.58 -21.20 26.41
CA ARG A 577 56.58 -22.25 26.20
C ARG A 577 56.16 -22.86 27.52
N ASP A 578 54.88 -23.15 27.58
CA ASP A 578 54.31 -24.06 28.55
C ASP A 578 54.50 -25.52 28.09
N PRO A 579 54.72 -26.50 28.98
CA PRO A 579 54.80 -27.91 28.59
C PRO A 579 53.44 -28.53 28.22
N GLU A 580 52.35 -28.05 28.82
CA GLU A 580 50.97 -28.51 28.60
C GLU A 580 50.22 -27.67 27.56
N GLY A 581 50.74 -26.47 27.27
CA GLY A 581 50.19 -25.54 26.29
C GLY A 581 49.24 -24.51 26.89
N ASP A 582 49.29 -24.33 28.21
CA ASP A 582 48.50 -23.31 28.91
C ASP A 582 48.86 -21.88 28.49
N VAL A 583 47.88 -20.99 28.65
CA VAL A 583 48.04 -19.56 28.31
C VAL A 583 49.05 -18.92 29.26
N LEU A 584 50.10 -18.35 28.67
CA LEU A 584 51.13 -17.64 29.40
C LEU A 584 50.75 -16.18 29.63
N TYR A 585 50.80 -15.77 30.89
CA TYR A 585 50.66 -14.39 31.33
C TYR A 585 52.04 -13.77 31.46
N PHE A 586 52.23 -12.57 30.91
CA PHE A 586 53.52 -11.90 30.93
C PHE A 586 53.48 -10.61 31.76
N LYS A 587 54.63 -10.26 32.35
CA LYS A 587 54.83 -9.02 33.09
C LYS A 587 56.21 -8.45 32.77
N LEU A 588 56.27 -7.14 32.52
CA LEU A 588 57.51 -6.39 32.38
C LEU A 588 57.88 -5.67 33.68
N GLU A 589 59.16 -5.67 34.03
CA GLU A 589 59.74 -4.88 35.13
C GLU A 589 61.07 -4.23 34.70
N SER A 590 61.53 -3.21 35.44
CA SER A 590 62.84 -2.56 35.24
C SER A 590 63.60 -2.37 36.55
N ASP A 591 64.92 -2.43 36.51
CA ASP A 591 65.78 -2.48 37.72
C ASP A 591 66.06 -1.12 38.38
N VAL A 592 65.25 -0.09 38.08
CA VAL A 592 65.26 1.21 38.79
C VAL A 592 64.62 1.07 40.18
N PHE A 593 65.35 0.44 41.10
CA PHE A 593 65.10 0.37 42.55
C PHE A 593 63.64 0.08 42.98
N GLY A 594 63.02 -0.94 42.38
CA GLY A 594 61.74 -1.49 42.87
C GLY A 594 60.53 -0.57 42.73
N ALA A 595 60.59 0.41 41.82
CA ALA A 595 59.47 1.24 41.41
C ALA A 595 58.86 0.74 40.09
N THR A 596 57.58 1.04 39.87
CA THR A 596 56.91 0.88 38.58
C THR A 596 57.68 1.64 37.49
N LEU A 597 57.69 1.11 36.26
CA LEU A 597 58.20 1.81 35.08
C LEU A 597 57.63 3.24 35.02
N PRO A 598 58.46 4.30 34.91
CA PRO A 598 57.99 5.68 34.81
C PRO A 598 57.50 6.04 33.39
N TYR A 599 57.09 5.03 32.63
CA TYR A 599 56.74 5.04 31.21
C TYR A 599 55.51 4.15 31.03
N GLU A 600 54.65 4.47 30.06
CA GLU A 600 53.50 3.60 29.75
C GLU A 600 54.00 2.36 29.01
N TYR A 601 53.61 1.19 29.50
CA TYR A 601 53.89 -0.08 28.87
C TYR A 601 52.62 -0.91 28.83
N GLU A 602 52.42 -1.60 27.72
CA GLU A 602 51.29 -2.51 27.53
C GLU A 602 51.81 -3.84 27.01
N ILE A 603 51.25 -4.93 27.51
CA ILE A 603 51.48 -6.25 26.93
C ILE A 603 50.21 -6.59 26.18
N VAL A 604 50.25 -6.39 24.86
CA VAL A 604 49.07 -6.57 24.01
C VAL A 604 49.02 -8.01 23.53
N ASN A 605 47.84 -8.62 23.66
CA ASN A 605 47.55 -10.00 23.25
C ASN A 605 48.53 -11.04 23.84
N ASP A 606 49.09 -10.80 25.03
CA ASP A 606 50.06 -11.66 25.73
C ASP A 606 51.25 -12.14 24.88
N THR A 607 51.55 -11.46 23.78
CA THR A 607 52.51 -11.93 22.76
C THR A 607 53.49 -10.85 22.33
N LYS A 608 53.20 -9.59 22.65
CA LYS A 608 53.98 -8.42 22.27
C LYS A 608 54.05 -7.45 23.44
N VAL A 609 55.25 -6.96 23.73
CA VAL A 609 55.47 -5.91 24.73
C VAL A 609 55.69 -4.58 24.04
N TYR A 610 54.79 -3.64 24.33
CA TYR A 610 54.83 -2.25 23.90
C TYR A 610 55.42 -1.37 24.99
N LEU A 611 56.31 -0.47 24.59
CA LEU A 611 56.93 0.54 25.46
C LEU A 611 56.74 1.91 24.82
N SER A 612 55.95 2.77 25.47
CA SER A 612 55.72 4.15 25.08
C SER A 612 56.56 5.09 25.94
N PHE A 613 57.38 5.91 25.30
CA PHE A 613 58.29 6.83 25.97
C PHE A 613 57.78 8.27 25.86
N PRO A 614 57.73 9.04 26.96
CA PRO A 614 57.32 10.44 26.91
C PRO A 614 58.29 11.27 26.06
N TYR A 615 57.78 12.30 25.38
CA TYR A 615 58.44 13.09 24.31
C TYR A 615 59.80 13.76 24.68
N GLN A 616 60.28 13.62 25.91
CA GLN A 616 61.57 14.17 26.37
C GLN A 616 62.60 13.10 26.78
N PHE A 617 62.28 11.80 26.68
CA PHE A 617 63.19 10.74 27.12
C PHE A 617 64.34 10.46 26.14
N ASN A 618 65.55 10.32 26.67
CA ASN A 618 66.77 9.93 25.96
C ASN A 618 67.71 9.24 26.96
N GLY A 619 67.98 7.94 26.78
CA GLY A 619 68.77 7.13 27.72
C GLY A 619 68.81 5.65 27.38
N ILE A 620 69.27 4.85 28.33
CA ILE A 620 69.25 3.38 28.32
C ILE A 620 68.38 2.89 29.48
N LEU A 621 67.60 1.83 29.27
CA LEU A 621 66.73 1.19 30.26
C LEU A 621 67.06 -0.31 30.37
N ASP A 622 67.23 -0.80 31.60
CA ASP A 622 67.37 -2.23 31.92
C ASP A 622 66.01 -2.86 32.25
N CYS A 623 65.63 -3.91 31.53
CA CYS A 623 64.29 -4.52 31.53
C CYS A 623 64.35 -6.03 31.80
N ARG A 624 63.27 -6.59 32.37
CA ARG A 624 63.04 -8.04 32.44
C ARG A 624 61.58 -8.42 32.17
N ILE A 625 61.37 -9.50 31.42
CA ILE A 625 60.05 -10.13 31.22
C ILE A 625 59.94 -11.36 32.10
N ILE A 626 58.83 -11.46 32.83
CA ILE A 626 58.43 -12.62 33.63
C ILE A 626 57.24 -13.27 32.92
N ALA A 627 57.33 -14.56 32.61
CA ALA A 627 56.25 -15.37 32.06
C ALA A 627 55.67 -16.30 33.16
N SER A 628 54.37 -16.52 33.17
CA SER A 628 53.66 -17.30 34.19
C SER A 628 52.49 -18.09 33.62
N ASP A 629 52.30 -19.32 34.09
CA ASP A 629 51.10 -20.14 33.91
C ASP A 629 49.97 -19.79 34.91
N ASP A 630 50.21 -18.83 35.82
CA ASP A 630 49.23 -18.31 36.79
C ASP A 630 49.08 -16.79 36.65
N PRO A 631 47.87 -16.25 36.40
CA PRO A 631 47.68 -14.80 36.20
C PRO A 631 48.05 -13.94 37.41
N ASN A 632 48.27 -14.56 38.58
CA ASN A 632 48.71 -13.88 39.81
C ASN A 632 50.23 -13.94 40.02
N PHE A 633 51.01 -14.46 39.06
CA PHE A 633 52.47 -14.57 39.10
C PHE A 633 52.99 -15.23 40.39
N LYS A 634 52.40 -16.38 40.77
CA LYS A 634 52.75 -17.08 42.01
C LYS A 634 54.19 -17.59 41.99
N VAL A 635 54.85 -17.53 43.14
CA VAL A 635 56.23 -18.04 43.29
C VAL A 635 56.27 -19.55 43.00
N GLY A 636 57.06 -19.94 42.00
CA GLY A 636 57.16 -21.32 41.51
C GLY A 636 56.32 -21.65 40.27
N ARG A 637 55.53 -20.67 39.78
CA ARG A 637 54.70 -20.69 38.56
C ARG A 637 55.22 -19.69 37.51
N THR A 638 56.55 -19.50 37.44
CA THR A 638 57.15 -18.36 36.70
C THR A 638 58.55 -18.64 36.18
N VAL A 639 58.90 -18.03 35.04
CA VAL A 639 60.25 -17.96 34.46
C VAL A 639 60.56 -16.52 34.00
N THR A 640 61.83 -16.14 33.85
CA THR A 640 62.25 -14.73 33.62
C THR A 640 63.42 -14.61 32.65
N ASP A 641 63.40 -13.56 31.80
CA ASP A 641 64.45 -13.19 30.84
C ASP A 641 64.76 -11.67 30.90
N GLU A 642 65.99 -11.24 30.62
CA GLU A 642 66.51 -9.87 30.89
C GLU A 642 67.17 -9.24 29.65
N PHE A 643 66.98 -7.92 29.40
CA PHE A 643 67.44 -7.19 28.20
C PHE A 643 67.48 -5.66 28.39
N THR A 644 68.04 -4.89 27.43
CA THR A 644 68.14 -3.40 27.49
C THR A 644 67.58 -2.64 26.26
N VAL A 645 67.20 -1.35 26.41
CA VAL A 645 66.56 -0.50 25.35
C VAL A 645 67.10 0.96 25.32
N SER A 646 67.19 1.62 24.14
CA SER A 646 67.62 3.03 23.92
C SER A 646 66.80 3.79 22.81
N VAL A 647 66.63 5.15 22.78
CA VAL A 647 65.49 5.88 22.08
C VAL A 647 65.81 7.22 21.30
N ARG A 648 65.18 7.58 20.12
CA ARG A 648 65.50 8.75 19.17
C ARG A 648 64.52 9.28 17.99
N ASN A 649 63.53 10.21 18.13
CA ASN A 649 62.68 10.98 17.11
C ASN A 649 61.97 10.42 15.78
N ASP A 650 60.67 10.79 15.51
CA ASP A 650 59.80 10.53 14.29
C ASP A 650 58.39 11.27 14.31
N ILE A 651 57.48 11.18 13.28
CA ILE A 651 56.56 12.31 12.91
C ILE A 651 55.02 12.23 12.52
N ASN A 652 54.29 11.12 12.21
CA ASN A 652 53.00 11.17 11.40
C ASN A 652 51.63 10.94 12.13
N ASN A 653 50.47 11.48 11.62
CA ASN A 653 49.06 11.27 12.12
C ASN A 653 47.93 11.89 11.19
N PRO A 654 46.60 11.57 11.27
CA PRO A 654 45.55 12.08 10.34
C PRO A 654 44.49 13.11 10.87
N PRO A 655 43.72 13.82 10.00
CA PRO A 655 43.00 15.09 10.34
C PRO A 655 41.59 14.99 10.98
N ARG A 656 41.14 16.06 11.67
CA ARG A 656 39.84 16.13 12.43
C ARG A 656 39.18 17.52 12.45
N LEU A 657 37.84 17.60 12.58
CA LEU A 657 37.09 18.87 12.75
C LEU A 657 37.18 19.50 14.16
N LYS A 658 37.08 20.84 14.22
CA LYS A 658 37.05 21.70 15.42
C LYS A 658 35.70 22.39 15.69
N GLU A 659 34.97 22.77 14.64
CA GLU A 659 33.73 23.54 14.72
C GLU A 659 32.75 23.08 13.63
N ASN A 660 31.44 23.02 13.95
CA ASN A 660 30.42 22.40 13.09
C ASN A 660 29.04 23.07 13.08
N GLU A 661 28.85 24.22 13.73
CA GLU A 661 27.57 24.96 13.76
C GLU A 661 27.76 26.40 13.26
N PHE A 662 26.96 26.83 12.29
CA PHE A 662 27.06 28.16 11.67
C PHE A 662 25.69 28.82 11.47
N VAL A 663 25.70 30.16 11.35
CA VAL A 663 24.51 30.99 11.09
C VAL A 663 24.72 31.80 9.82
N MET A 664 23.67 31.91 8.99
CA MET A 664 23.64 32.67 7.75
C MET A 664 22.46 33.64 7.77
N CYS A 665 22.71 34.93 7.51
CA CYS A 665 21.62 35.91 7.36
C CYS A 665 20.91 35.72 6.01
N VAL A 666 19.61 36.05 5.95
CA VAL A 666 18.84 35.96 4.70
C VAL A 666 19.44 36.84 3.61
N GLY A 667 19.59 36.28 2.39
CA GLY A 667 20.15 36.99 1.23
C GLY A 667 21.66 37.27 1.33
N SER A 668 22.38 36.54 2.19
CA SER A 668 23.84 36.59 2.29
C SER A 668 24.46 35.25 1.88
N THR A 669 25.75 35.28 1.50
CA THR A 669 26.56 34.08 1.29
C THR A 669 27.36 33.81 2.56
N LEU A 670 27.23 32.61 3.13
CA LEU A 670 28.10 32.11 4.19
C LEU A 670 29.35 31.48 3.57
N ASN A 671 30.53 31.95 3.97
CA ASN A 671 31.82 31.42 3.57
C ASN A 671 32.48 30.76 4.79
N ILE A 672 32.71 29.46 4.73
CA ILE A 672 33.38 28.68 5.78
C ILE A 672 34.80 28.38 5.31
N ASN A 673 35.82 28.88 6.02
CA ASN A 673 37.21 28.55 5.75
C ASN A 673 37.54 27.17 6.34
N TYR A 674 37.80 26.21 5.46
CA TYR A 674 38.04 24.82 5.81
C TYR A 674 39.28 24.64 6.72
N ASN A 675 40.31 25.46 6.52
CA ASN A 675 41.56 25.40 7.30
C ASN A 675 41.39 25.93 8.74
N GLU A 676 40.36 26.74 9.01
CA GLU A 676 40.09 27.25 10.35
C GLU A 676 39.33 26.23 11.21
N ILE A 677 38.62 25.29 10.57
CA ILE A 677 37.77 24.31 11.24
C ILE A 677 38.38 22.91 11.36
N ILE A 678 39.68 22.72 11.04
CA ILE A 678 40.38 21.43 11.13
C ILE A 678 41.66 21.48 11.98
N GLU A 679 41.99 20.34 12.58
CA GLU A 679 43.28 20.00 13.18
C GLU A 679 44.00 18.95 12.31
N ASP A 680 45.28 19.17 12.06
CA ASP A 680 46.25 18.16 11.64
C ASP A 680 47.55 18.39 12.43
N ASP A 681 48.27 17.31 12.77
CA ASP A 681 49.51 17.35 13.55
C ASP A 681 50.74 17.68 12.66
N THR A 682 50.58 17.71 11.34
CA THR A 682 51.63 18.09 10.39
C THR A 682 51.73 19.62 10.20
N ALA A 683 52.86 20.10 9.68
CA ALA A 683 53.14 21.53 9.59
C ALA A 683 52.54 22.23 8.34
N THR A 684 51.81 21.50 7.50
CA THR A 684 51.21 21.96 6.25
C THR A 684 49.78 21.40 6.13
N PRO A 685 48.74 22.23 5.91
CA PRO A 685 47.39 21.72 5.67
C PRO A 685 47.32 21.21 4.22
N ASP A 686 47.43 19.90 4.06
CA ASP A 686 47.60 19.28 2.75
C ASP A 686 46.28 18.79 2.12
N ALA A 687 46.33 18.39 0.85
CA ALA A 687 45.22 18.59 -0.10
C ALA A 687 43.97 17.70 0.13
N ILE A 688 42.89 18.31 0.61
CA ILE A 688 41.58 17.68 0.75
C ILE A 688 40.79 17.64 -0.58
N THR A 689 40.36 16.45 -0.97
CA THR A 689 39.28 16.27 -1.97
C THR A 689 37.91 16.28 -1.29
N THR A 690 37.17 17.40 -1.36
CA THR A 690 35.82 17.50 -0.81
C THR A 690 34.74 16.99 -1.76
N VAL A 691 33.91 16.05 -1.29
CA VAL A 691 32.54 15.86 -1.80
C VAL A 691 31.56 16.44 -0.78
N THR A 692 31.22 17.72 -0.92
CA THR A 692 30.18 18.33 -0.09
C THR A 692 28.82 18.16 -0.73
N ASN A 693 27.94 17.38 -0.10
CA ASN A 693 26.52 17.28 -0.50
C ASN A 693 25.61 17.84 0.60
N ILE A 694 24.49 18.45 0.20
CA ILE A 694 23.41 18.80 1.11
C ILE A 694 22.72 17.50 1.54
N LYS A 695 22.95 17.08 2.77
CA LYS A 695 22.41 15.86 3.37
C LYS A 695 20.94 16.01 3.75
N SER A 696 20.55 17.18 4.27
CA SER A 696 19.14 17.50 4.53
C SER A 696 18.86 19.00 4.62
N VAL A 697 17.60 19.39 4.43
CA VAL A 697 17.07 20.73 4.71
C VAL A 697 15.79 20.58 5.53
N LYS A 698 15.65 21.40 6.58
CA LYS A 698 14.44 21.49 7.42
C LYS A 698 13.90 22.93 7.40
N PRO A 699 12.58 23.16 7.32
CA PRO A 699 11.53 22.16 7.14
C PRO A 699 11.55 21.51 5.74
N ASN A 700 11.11 20.24 5.67
CA ASN A 700 11.15 19.42 4.45
C ASN A 700 10.30 19.94 3.27
N THR A 701 9.60 21.07 3.45
CA THR A 701 8.91 21.81 2.39
C THR A 701 9.86 22.64 1.52
N ILE A 702 11.11 22.82 1.96
CA ILE A 702 12.17 23.52 1.22
C ILE A 702 13.05 22.47 0.52
N GLY A 703 13.24 22.62 -0.79
CA GLY A 703 14.08 21.71 -1.58
C GLY A 703 15.57 21.98 -1.42
N ILE A 704 16.39 20.95 -1.57
CA ILE A 704 17.87 21.09 -1.62
C ILE A 704 18.34 21.98 -2.78
N SER A 705 17.53 22.11 -3.84
CA SER A 705 17.80 22.95 -5.02
C SER A 705 17.64 24.46 -4.77
N GLU A 706 17.17 24.86 -3.60
CA GLU A 706 17.05 26.28 -3.21
C GLU A 706 18.37 26.84 -2.63
N PHE A 707 19.40 25.99 -2.51
CA PHE A 707 20.72 26.35 -1.96
C PHE A 707 21.80 26.09 -3.00
N ASP A 708 22.53 27.13 -3.37
CA ASP A 708 23.76 27.02 -4.14
C ASP A 708 24.92 26.70 -3.18
N LEU A 709 25.58 25.57 -3.44
CA LEU A 709 26.75 25.09 -2.71
C LEU A 709 27.94 25.06 -3.67
N SER A 710 29.03 25.72 -3.31
CA SER A 710 30.27 25.71 -4.10
C SER A 710 31.50 25.62 -3.20
N PHE A 711 32.54 24.97 -3.69
CA PHE A 711 33.85 24.89 -3.05
C PHE A 711 34.89 25.59 -3.92
N ASP A 712 35.68 26.49 -3.32
CA ASP A 712 36.84 27.10 -3.97
C ASP A 712 38.12 26.43 -3.47
N GLU A 713 38.71 25.58 -4.32
CA GLU A 713 39.99 24.88 -4.09
C GLU A 713 41.17 25.86 -3.90
N ALA A 714 41.10 27.09 -4.41
CA ALA A 714 42.19 28.05 -4.31
C ALA A 714 42.21 28.81 -2.97
N SER A 715 41.08 28.82 -2.25
CA SER A 715 40.94 29.48 -0.95
C SER A 715 40.44 28.55 0.16
N ASN A 716 40.35 27.24 -0.09
CA ASN A 716 39.78 26.22 0.80
C ASN A 716 38.46 26.69 1.44
N THR A 717 37.56 27.26 0.64
CA THR A 717 36.34 27.91 1.14
C THR A 717 35.09 27.17 0.66
N ILE A 718 34.27 26.69 1.60
CA ILE A 718 32.90 26.24 1.31
C ILE A 718 32.00 27.47 1.33
N SER A 719 31.35 27.76 0.20
CA SER A 719 30.41 28.88 0.06
C SER A 719 28.99 28.34 -0.08
N VAL A 720 28.08 28.83 0.76
CA VAL A 720 26.65 28.49 0.74
C VAL A 720 25.84 29.78 0.54
N SER A 721 24.93 29.78 -0.45
CA SER A 721 24.04 30.91 -0.73
C SER A 721 22.63 30.44 -1.08
N THR A 722 21.66 31.33 -0.88
CA THR A 722 20.25 31.09 -1.22
C THR A 722 19.48 32.41 -1.33
N ASP A 723 18.48 32.45 -2.22
CA ASP A 723 17.50 33.54 -2.31
C ASP A 723 16.34 33.39 -1.29
N LEU A 724 16.33 32.32 -0.48
CA LEU A 724 15.30 32.09 0.52
C LEU A 724 15.29 33.15 1.62
N THR A 725 14.09 33.63 1.94
CA THR A 725 13.85 34.58 3.05
C THR A 725 13.20 33.94 4.29
N ALA A 726 12.99 32.63 4.27
CA ALA A 726 12.35 31.87 5.34
C ALA A 726 13.38 31.17 6.23
N TYR A 727 13.00 30.86 7.47
CA TYR A 727 13.82 30.06 8.38
C TYR A 727 14.09 28.67 7.79
N ALA A 728 15.35 28.24 7.81
CA ALA A 728 15.75 26.90 7.41
C ALA A 728 16.98 26.42 8.21
N VAL A 729 17.16 25.11 8.31
CA VAL A 729 18.40 24.47 8.78
C VAL A 729 18.88 23.50 7.71
N VAL A 730 20.13 23.68 7.27
CA VAL A 730 20.81 22.87 6.26
C VAL A 730 21.85 22.00 6.94
N THR A 731 21.97 20.73 6.53
CA THR A 731 23.04 19.82 6.96
C THR A 731 23.92 19.49 5.78
N LEU A 732 25.23 19.70 5.91
CA LEU A 732 26.25 19.30 4.94
C LEU A 732 27.00 18.06 5.44
N GLU A 733 27.40 17.20 4.53
CA GLU A 733 28.36 16.10 4.77
C GLU A 733 29.71 16.47 4.15
N VAL A 734 30.81 16.19 4.85
CA VAL A 734 32.16 16.65 4.52
C VAL A 734 33.17 15.51 4.75
N GLU A 735 34.09 15.32 3.80
CA GLU A 735 35.24 14.39 3.92
C GLU A 735 36.56 15.19 3.92
N ALA A 736 37.57 14.69 4.64
CA ALA A 736 38.91 15.24 4.80
C ALA A 736 39.96 14.14 4.59
N THR A 737 41.11 14.42 3.95
CA THR A 737 42.19 13.44 3.68
C THR A 737 43.58 14.09 3.82
N ASP A 738 44.59 13.36 4.32
CA ASP A 738 46.01 13.80 4.40
C ASP A 738 46.89 13.34 3.21
N GLU A 739 48.16 13.79 3.12
CA GLU A 739 49.11 13.33 2.07
C GLU A 739 49.46 11.83 2.13
N SER A 740 49.11 11.16 3.23
CA SER A 740 49.33 9.73 3.45
C SER A 740 48.10 8.87 3.10
N ASP A 741 47.13 9.45 2.39
CA ASP A 741 45.84 8.84 1.99
C ASP A 741 44.93 8.42 3.18
N ASN A 742 45.08 9.00 4.38
CA ASN A 742 44.16 8.74 5.50
C ASN A 742 42.99 9.73 5.48
N SER A 743 41.74 9.25 5.46
CA SER A 743 40.54 10.12 5.44
C SER A 743 39.61 10.00 6.65
N SER A 744 38.78 11.04 6.87
CA SER A 744 37.70 11.09 7.87
C SER A 744 36.48 11.86 7.35
N THR A 745 35.28 11.55 7.86
CA THR A 745 34.00 12.17 7.44
C THR A 745 33.29 12.85 8.62
N SER A 746 32.58 13.95 8.40
CA SER A 746 31.83 14.69 9.44
C SER A 746 30.65 15.50 8.89
N GLU A 747 29.80 16.02 9.79
CA GLU A 747 28.62 16.85 9.45
C GLU A 747 28.78 18.30 9.90
N ILE A 748 28.22 19.24 9.12
CA ILE A 748 28.11 20.67 9.45
C ILE A 748 26.64 21.11 9.43
N TYR A 749 26.21 21.90 10.42
CA TYR A 749 24.86 22.46 10.52
C TYR A 749 24.86 23.97 10.27
N ILE A 750 23.99 24.44 9.36
CA ILE A 750 23.86 25.85 9.00
C ILE A 750 22.43 26.32 9.23
N THR A 751 22.23 27.34 10.05
CA THR A 751 20.92 27.95 10.33
C THR A 751 20.72 29.23 9.52
N LEU A 752 19.67 29.29 8.70
CA LEU A 752 19.27 30.47 7.94
C LEU A 752 18.30 31.33 8.77
N ALA A 753 18.71 32.57 9.05
CA ALA A 753 18.04 33.47 9.98
C ALA A 753 16.76 34.16 9.43
N GLY A 754 15.83 33.39 8.86
CA GLY A 754 14.61 33.94 8.26
C GLY A 754 13.47 34.19 9.25
N ALA A 755 12.83 35.35 9.13
CA ALA A 755 11.67 35.75 9.94
C ALA A 755 10.35 35.32 9.29
N SER A 756 9.56 34.48 9.96
CA SER A 756 8.22 34.10 9.50
C SER A 756 7.20 34.09 10.65
N VAL A 757 5.93 34.24 10.30
CA VAL A 757 4.79 34.15 11.25
C VAL A 757 3.74 33.22 10.69
N SER A 758 3.29 32.29 11.52
CA SER A 758 2.13 31.43 11.26
C SER A 758 0.96 31.79 12.16
N LYS A 759 -0.27 31.58 11.69
CA LYS A 759 -1.50 31.89 12.41
C LYS A 759 -2.23 30.60 12.81
N GLY A 760 -2.28 30.33 14.10
CA GLY A 760 -2.97 29.18 14.69
C GLY A 760 -4.45 29.43 15.01
N GLN A 761 -5.05 28.47 15.71
CA GLN A 761 -6.40 28.61 16.26
C GLN A 761 -6.47 29.79 17.25
N ASN A 762 -7.65 30.40 17.38
CA ASN A 762 -7.90 31.56 18.25
C ASN A 762 -6.96 32.76 18.00
N ASN A 763 -6.54 33.01 16.74
CA ASN A 763 -5.64 34.12 16.38
C ASN A 763 -4.32 34.16 17.18
N ILE A 764 -3.83 33.02 17.67
CA ILE A 764 -2.48 32.91 18.22
C ILE A 764 -1.49 32.94 17.05
N LEU A 765 -0.58 33.90 17.06
CA LEU A 765 0.50 34.06 16.10
C LEU A 765 1.77 33.41 16.65
N THR A 766 2.51 32.69 15.82
CA THR A 766 3.75 31.99 16.20
C THR A 766 4.87 32.34 15.22
N ALA A 767 6.00 32.83 15.75
CA ALA A 767 7.19 33.21 15.00
C ALA A 767 8.10 32.00 14.68
N SER A 768 9.04 32.16 13.74
CA SER A 768 10.16 31.23 13.54
C SER A 768 11.13 31.24 14.74
N PRO A 769 11.91 30.17 14.99
CA PRO A 769 12.87 30.12 16.09
C PRO A 769 13.92 31.23 16.02
N ALA A 770 14.19 31.88 17.14
CA ALA A 770 15.13 32.99 17.29
C ALA A 770 15.60 33.20 18.73
N ASP A 771 16.68 33.97 18.91
CA ASP A 771 17.24 34.35 20.22
C ASP A 771 16.37 35.41 20.92
N THR A 772 15.83 36.37 20.16
CA THR A 772 14.91 37.40 20.68
C THR A 772 13.80 37.74 19.68
N TYR A 773 12.70 38.31 20.20
CA TYR A 773 11.50 38.67 19.45
C TYR A 773 11.01 40.06 19.86
N GLN A 774 10.40 40.79 18.92
CA GLN A 774 9.58 41.97 19.19
C GLN A 774 8.40 42.00 18.23
N TRP A 775 7.17 41.97 18.75
CA TRP A 775 5.95 42.06 17.95
C TRP A 775 5.52 43.50 17.69
N TYR A 776 4.90 43.71 16.53
CA TYR A 776 4.39 44.99 16.03
C TYR A 776 2.96 44.83 15.54
N LYS A 777 2.16 45.90 15.66
CA LYS A 777 0.80 46.02 15.15
C LYS A 777 0.65 47.31 14.37
N ASP A 778 0.25 47.22 13.11
CA ASP A 778 0.08 48.38 12.20
C ASP A 778 1.35 49.27 12.10
N ASN A 779 2.52 48.63 12.24
CA ASN A 779 3.89 49.18 12.37
C ASN A 779 4.23 49.86 13.72
N GLU A 780 3.33 49.88 14.70
CA GLU A 780 3.61 50.35 16.06
C GLU A 780 4.09 49.19 16.96
N VAL A 781 5.02 49.48 17.87
CA VAL A 781 5.62 48.48 18.78
C VAL A 781 4.62 48.01 19.83
N ILE A 782 4.43 46.70 19.97
CA ILE A 782 3.66 46.11 21.07
C ILE A 782 4.58 45.96 22.28
N VAL A 783 4.51 46.92 23.20
CA VAL A 783 5.40 46.99 24.37
C VAL A 783 5.30 45.72 25.24
N GLY A 784 6.42 45.02 25.39
CA GLY A 784 6.52 43.80 26.22
C GLY A 784 6.12 42.50 25.51
N ALA A 785 5.73 42.54 24.23
CA ALA A 785 5.52 41.34 23.43
C ALA A 785 6.86 40.83 22.86
N THR A 786 7.60 40.08 23.68
CA THR A 786 8.93 39.54 23.37
C THR A 786 9.01 38.01 23.35
N ASP A 787 7.86 37.34 23.41
CA ASP A 787 7.75 35.87 23.33
C ASP A 787 7.67 35.40 21.87
N ALA A 788 8.03 34.15 21.61
CA ALA A 788 7.91 33.50 20.29
C ALA A 788 6.45 33.38 19.78
N THR A 789 5.45 33.65 20.64
CA THR A 789 4.02 33.64 20.31
C THR A 789 3.30 34.86 20.82
N TYR A 790 2.30 35.33 20.09
CA TYR A 790 1.45 36.46 20.49
C TYR A 790 -0.04 36.15 20.30
N ASN A 791 -0.88 36.45 21.30
CA ASN A 791 -2.31 36.20 21.23
C ASN A 791 -3.07 37.45 20.74
N ALA A 792 -3.46 37.46 19.46
CA ALA A 792 -4.23 38.55 18.87
C ALA A 792 -5.76 38.34 18.91
N SER A 793 -6.28 37.50 19.83
CA SER A 793 -7.73 37.17 19.94
C SER A 793 -8.66 38.39 19.98
N GLU A 794 -8.26 39.44 20.70
CA GLU A 794 -9.10 40.61 20.99
C GLU A 794 -8.77 41.83 20.11
N GLU A 795 -7.88 41.67 19.12
CA GLU A 795 -7.28 42.77 18.38
C GLU A 795 -7.33 42.60 16.86
N ASN A 796 -7.96 43.58 16.19
CA ASN A 796 -7.89 43.70 14.73
C ASN A 796 -6.66 44.54 14.33
N GLY A 797 -5.97 44.16 13.24
CA GLY A 797 -4.79 44.86 12.71
C GLY A 797 -3.89 43.98 11.83
N LEU A 798 -2.82 44.57 11.30
CA LEU A 798 -1.72 43.88 10.62
C LEU A 798 -0.56 43.67 11.59
N PHE A 799 -0.23 42.41 11.87
CA PHE A 799 0.82 42.03 12.81
C PHE A 799 2.07 41.54 12.10
N HIS A 800 3.25 41.88 12.62
CA HIS A 800 4.53 41.28 12.22
C HIS A 800 5.46 41.15 13.42
N VAL A 801 6.52 40.35 13.27
CA VAL A 801 7.56 40.18 14.29
C VAL A 801 8.92 40.56 13.70
N GLU A 802 9.75 41.19 14.52
CA GLU A 802 11.18 41.30 14.28
C GLU A 802 11.87 40.26 15.18
N ILE A 803 12.82 39.52 14.61
CA ILE A 803 13.60 38.50 15.31
C ILE A 803 15.09 38.75 15.17
N GLN A 804 15.87 38.30 16.15
CA GLN A 804 17.33 38.27 16.07
C GLN A 804 17.85 36.84 16.25
N ILE A 805 18.80 36.42 15.41
CA ILE A 805 19.56 35.18 15.51
C ILE A 805 21.04 35.54 15.32
N GLY A 806 21.84 35.41 16.37
CA GLY A 806 23.20 35.94 16.40
C GLY A 806 23.23 37.44 16.07
N ASP A 807 24.03 37.83 15.07
CA ASP A 807 24.12 39.21 14.58
C ASP A 807 23.08 39.56 13.48
N CYS A 808 22.26 38.61 13.04
CA CYS A 808 21.22 38.84 12.02
C CYS A 808 19.90 39.33 12.67
N SER A 809 19.39 40.51 12.27
CA SER A 809 18.00 40.94 12.56
C SER A 809 17.15 40.92 11.29
N HIS A 810 15.96 40.32 11.36
CA HIS A 810 15.02 40.21 10.25
C HIS A 810 13.56 40.41 10.69
N THR A 811 12.75 41.03 9.83
CA THR A 811 11.32 41.25 10.04
C THR A 811 10.46 40.34 9.17
N SER A 812 9.42 39.75 9.74
CA SER A 812 8.49 38.88 9.02
C SER A 812 7.61 39.63 8.03
N THR A 813 6.98 38.88 7.12
CA THR A 813 5.78 39.35 6.42
C THR A 813 4.64 39.66 7.42
N LYS A 814 3.70 40.50 7.00
CA LYS A 814 2.55 40.92 7.82
C LYS A 814 1.40 39.92 7.73
N VAL A 815 0.78 39.63 8.88
CA VAL A 815 -0.36 38.71 9.03
C VAL A 815 -1.58 39.48 9.53
N ALA A 816 -2.72 39.32 8.84
CA ALA A 816 -3.96 40.01 9.19
C ALA A 816 -4.77 39.28 10.29
N VAL A 817 -5.27 40.06 11.24
CA VAL A 817 -6.21 39.61 12.27
C VAL A 817 -7.44 40.54 12.25
N GLY A 818 -8.63 39.94 12.30
CA GLY A 818 -9.91 40.67 12.27
C GLY A 818 -10.38 41.14 10.88
N GLU A 819 -11.44 41.96 10.90
CA GLU A 819 -11.88 42.71 9.71
C GLU A 819 -11.04 43.98 9.57
N ILE A 820 -10.21 44.03 8.53
CA ILE A 820 -9.47 45.23 8.13
C ILE A 820 -10.31 46.04 7.14
N THR A 821 -10.52 47.33 7.42
CA THR A 821 -11.34 48.24 6.59
C THR A 821 -10.51 49.07 5.60
N SER A 822 -9.21 48.78 5.48
CA SER A 822 -8.36 49.35 4.44
C SER A 822 -8.47 48.52 3.15
N VAL A 823 -8.83 49.17 2.06
CA VAL A 823 -8.50 48.70 0.72
C VAL A 823 -7.04 49.10 0.45
N ASP A 824 -6.19 48.14 0.10
CA ASP A 824 -5.07 48.26 -0.86
C ASP A 824 -4.22 46.96 -0.86
N ASP A 825 -3.82 46.52 -2.05
CA ASP A 825 -2.78 45.54 -2.48
C ASP A 825 -2.28 44.37 -1.59
N ASP A 826 -2.09 44.53 -0.28
CA ASP A 826 -1.34 43.57 0.56
C ASP A 826 -2.11 42.25 0.77
N PHE A 827 -3.45 42.27 0.80
CA PHE A 827 -4.27 41.06 0.84
C PHE A 827 -4.14 40.22 -0.45
N VAL A 828 -3.79 40.85 -1.57
CA VAL A 828 -3.51 40.15 -2.83
C VAL A 828 -2.15 39.46 -2.74
N LYS A 829 -1.08 40.23 -2.48
CA LYS A 829 0.31 39.76 -2.50
C LYS A 829 0.64 38.72 -1.42
N SER A 830 -0.06 38.76 -0.29
CA SER A 830 0.12 37.77 0.80
C SER A 830 -0.53 36.41 0.53
N ASN A 831 -1.59 36.36 -0.29
CA ASN A 831 -2.38 35.13 -0.49
C ASN A 831 -2.29 34.57 -1.91
N PHE A 832 -1.96 35.40 -2.90
CA PHE A 832 -1.94 35.04 -4.32
C PHE A 832 -0.69 35.56 -5.03
N LYS A 833 -0.03 34.72 -5.84
CA LYS A 833 0.96 35.16 -6.84
C LYS A 833 0.39 34.94 -8.24
N ILE A 834 0.30 36.02 -9.02
CA ILE A 834 -0.33 36.01 -10.35
C ILE A 834 0.74 36.32 -11.41
N TYR A 835 1.12 35.34 -12.21
CA TYR A 835 2.27 35.46 -13.12
C TYR A 835 2.20 34.49 -14.33
N PRO A 836 2.93 34.75 -15.43
CA PRO A 836 3.57 36.03 -15.76
C PRO A 836 2.51 37.10 -16.05
N ASN A 837 2.77 38.34 -15.65
CA ASN A 837 1.94 39.50 -15.99
C ASN A 837 2.86 40.67 -16.36
N PRO A 838 3.04 41.02 -17.65
CA PRO A 838 2.27 40.55 -18.81
C PRO A 838 2.42 39.06 -19.16
N THR A 839 1.41 38.51 -19.85
CA THR A 839 1.36 37.11 -20.30
C THR A 839 1.29 36.97 -21.83
N GLU A 840 1.94 35.94 -22.36
CA GLU A 840 1.79 35.50 -23.76
C GLU A 840 0.58 34.57 -23.99
N GLY A 841 -0.17 34.23 -22.94
CA GLY A 841 -1.41 33.43 -23.05
C GLY A 841 -1.59 32.34 -21.98
N LYS A 842 -0.70 32.24 -20.99
CA LYS A 842 -0.89 31.43 -19.79
C LYS A 842 -0.67 32.28 -18.56
N LEU A 843 -1.59 32.25 -17.61
CA LEU A 843 -1.52 33.01 -16.37
C LEU A 843 -1.74 32.05 -15.20
N SER A 844 -0.69 31.79 -14.43
CA SER A 844 -0.74 31.04 -13.19
C SER A 844 -1.17 31.93 -12.03
N ILE A 845 -1.96 31.37 -11.13
CA ILE A 845 -2.44 31.98 -9.89
C ILE A 845 -2.13 30.99 -8.77
N ASP A 846 -0.96 31.15 -8.15
CA ASP A 846 -0.57 30.36 -6.98
C ASP A 846 -1.26 30.90 -5.74
N ILE A 847 -1.70 29.98 -4.87
CA ILE A 847 -2.48 30.23 -3.68
C ILE A 847 -1.64 29.84 -2.47
N LEU A 848 -1.21 30.83 -1.70
CA LEU A 848 -0.20 30.64 -0.65
C LEU A 848 -0.81 30.26 0.70
N HIS A 849 -1.84 31.00 1.15
CA HIS A 849 -2.28 30.99 2.56
C HIS A 849 -3.81 31.06 2.73
N LEU A 850 -4.55 30.20 2.01
CA LEU A 850 -6.02 30.09 2.15
C LEU A 850 -6.46 28.76 2.75
N ASN A 851 -7.54 28.82 3.54
CA ASN A 851 -8.24 27.64 4.05
C ASN A 851 -9.01 26.92 2.92
N ASN A 852 -9.46 25.69 3.16
CA ASN A 852 -10.10 24.78 2.19
C ASN A 852 -11.49 25.24 1.64
N SER A 853 -11.61 26.46 1.15
CA SER A 853 -12.79 27.03 0.50
C SER A 853 -12.60 27.18 -1.01
N SER A 854 -13.70 27.11 -1.76
CA SER A 854 -13.66 27.24 -3.23
C SER A 854 -13.32 28.67 -3.67
N LEU A 855 -12.59 28.79 -4.78
CA LEU A 855 -12.19 30.07 -5.38
C LEU A 855 -13.01 30.33 -6.64
N THR A 856 -13.75 31.44 -6.68
CA THR A 856 -14.42 31.89 -7.91
C THR A 856 -13.53 32.91 -8.61
N ILE A 857 -13.13 32.60 -9.83
CA ILE A 857 -12.31 33.47 -10.67
C ILE A 857 -13.16 34.03 -11.80
N ASN A 858 -13.17 35.36 -11.89
CA ASN A 858 -13.77 36.13 -12.96
C ASN A 858 -12.65 36.82 -13.76
N LEU A 859 -12.81 36.93 -15.07
CA LEU A 859 -11.94 37.78 -15.90
C LEU A 859 -12.82 38.70 -16.73
N PHE A 860 -12.55 40.00 -16.70
CA PHE A 860 -13.30 41.02 -17.42
C PHE A 860 -12.40 41.73 -18.44
N HIS A 861 -12.97 42.08 -19.59
CA HIS A 861 -12.40 43.09 -20.47
C HIS A 861 -12.54 44.49 -19.82
N LEU A 862 -11.69 45.45 -20.18
CA LEU A 862 -11.78 46.85 -19.70
C LEU A 862 -13.15 47.53 -19.91
N THR A 863 -13.99 47.00 -20.81
CA THR A 863 -15.37 47.48 -21.03
C THR A 863 -16.40 46.85 -20.08
N GLY A 864 -15.97 46.12 -19.05
CA GLY A 864 -16.85 45.41 -18.10
C GLY A 864 -17.45 44.10 -18.62
N LYS A 865 -17.09 43.64 -19.83
CA LYS A 865 -17.55 42.35 -20.36
C LYS A 865 -16.84 41.21 -19.65
N GLN A 866 -17.57 40.34 -18.96
CA GLN A 866 -17.04 39.10 -18.39
C GLN A 866 -16.65 38.11 -19.51
N LEU A 867 -15.46 37.53 -19.40
CA LEU A 867 -14.82 36.62 -20.36
C LEU A 867 -14.58 35.24 -19.77
N LEU A 868 -14.33 35.19 -18.46
CA LEU A 868 -14.23 33.98 -17.66
C LEU A 868 -15.09 34.15 -16.40
N HIS A 869 -15.75 33.09 -15.98
CA HIS A 869 -16.34 32.91 -14.66
C HIS A 869 -16.28 31.42 -14.35
N LYS A 870 -15.45 31.03 -13.38
CA LYS A 870 -15.24 29.62 -13.05
C LYS A 870 -14.92 29.46 -11.57
N SER A 871 -15.61 28.54 -10.92
CA SER A 871 -15.27 28.11 -9.56
C SER A 871 -14.24 26.98 -9.63
N TYR A 872 -13.25 27.04 -8.76
CA TYR A 872 -12.18 26.06 -8.60
C TYR A 872 -12.26 25.47 -7.18
N PRO A 873 -12.07 24.15 -7.02
CA PRO A 873 -11.94 23.55 -5.70
C PRO A 873 -10.66 24.06 -5.00
N PRO A 874 -10.54 23.86 -3.67
CA PRO A 874 -9.31 24.17 -2.94
C PRO A 874 -8.10 23.54 -3.63
N SER A 875 -7.13 24.38 -4.00
CA SER A 875 -5.97 24.04 -4.81
C SER A 875 -4.82 25.00 -4.47
N SER A 876 -3.57 24.57 -4.70
CA SER A 876 -2.38 25.40 -4.45
C SER A 876 -2.01 26.28 -5.64
N SER A 877 -2.51 26.00 -6.84
CA SER A 877 -2.31 26.81 -8.04
C SER A 877 -3.43 26.59 -9.06
N ILE A 878 -3.74 27.64 -9.81
CA ILE A 878 -4.72 27.65 -10.90
C ILE A 878 -4.07 28.25 -12.15
N GLU A 879 -3.96 27.47 -13.24
CA GLU A 879 -3.58 28.00 -14.55
C GLU A 879 -4.82 28.48 -15.32
N LEU A 880 -4.76 29.70 -15.85
CA LEU A 880 -5.71 30.25 -16.81
C LEU A 880 -5.08 30.30 -18.20
N ASP A 881 -5.71 29.63 -19.17
CA ASP A 881 -5.39 29.77 -20.59
C ASP A 881 -6.07 31.03 -21.15
N LEU A 882 -5.24 32.00 -21.52
CA LEU A 882 -5.59 33.27 -22.13
C LEU A 882 -5.09 33.37 -23.59
N GLN A 883 -4.61 32.28 -24.21
CA GLN A 883 -4.12 32.29 -25.61
C GLN A 883 -5.20 32.69 -26.61
N SER A 884 -6.46 32.38 -26.30
CA SER A 884 -7.62 32.75 -27.11
C SER A 884 -8.04 34.22 -26.98
N LEU A 885 -7.44 34.97 -26.05
CA LEU A 885 -7.70 36.39 -25.86
C LEU A 885 -6.73 37.24 -26.69
N ILE A 886 -7.25 38.33 -27.26
CA ILE A 886 -6.45 39.32 -27.99
C ILE A 886 -5.49 40.05 -27.05
N SER A 887 -4.40 40.59 -27.61
CA SER A 887 -3.51 41.52 -26.91
C SER A 887 -4.31 42.69 -26.30
N GLY A 888 -4.18 42.91 -24.99
CA GLY A 888 -5.04 43.86 -24.29
C GLY A 888 -4.89 43.84 -22.76
N VAL A 889 -5.63 44.74 -22.12
CA VAL A 889 -5.71 44.81 -20.66
C VAL A 889 -7.02 44.17 -20.20
N TYR A 890 -6.91 43.37 -19.17
CA TYR A 890 -7.99 42.63 -18.54
C TYR A 890 -8.00 42.89 -17.03
N ILE A 891 -9.15 42.68 -16.41
CA ILE A 891 -9.35 42.79 -14.97
C ILE A 891 -9.69 41.39 -14.47
N LEU A 892 -8.75 40.76 -13.77
CA LEU A 892 -8.96 39.52 -13.05
C LEU A 892 -9.61 39.85 -11.72
N GLU A 893 -10.62 39.09 -11.32
CA GLU A 893 -11.27 39.21 -10.02
C GLU A 893 -11.32 37.83 -9.38
N ILE A 894 -10.91 37.75 -8.12
CA ILE A 894 -10.85 36.50 -7.35
C ILE A 894 -11.75 36.67 -6.13
N ILE A 895 -12.69 35.74 -5.94
CA ILE A 895 -13.65 35.76 -4.85
C ILE A 895 -13.49 34.49 -4.01
N ASN A 896 -13.33 34.67 -2.70
CA ASN A 896 -13.20 33.61 -1.70
C ASN A 896 -13.95 34.02 -0.43
N ASP A 897 -14.88 33.19 0.04
CA ASP A 897 -15.69 33.43 1.25
C ASP A 897 -16.27 34.86 1.37
N GLY A 898 -16.79 35.37 0.24
CA GLY A 898 -17.38 36.71 0.12
C GLY A 898 -16.38 37.87 -0.01
N LYS A 899 -15.09 37.65 0.26
CA LYS A 899 -14.01 38.62 0.00
C LYS A 899 -13.71 38.67 -1.51
N ARG A 900 -13.47 39.88 -2.01
CA ARG A 900 -13.20 40.16 -3.43
C ARG A 900 -11.83 40.81 -3.59
N ILE A 901 -11.02 40.25 -4.47
CA ILE A 901 -9.76 40.79 -4.98
C ILE A 901 -9.96 41.21 -6.43
N THR A 902 -9.23 42.22 -6.90
CA THR A 902 -9.26 42.66 -8.29
C THR A 902 -7.87 43.06 -8.74
N GLU A 903 -7.42 42.52 -9.86
CA GLU A 903 -6.05 42.63 -10.38
C GLU A 903 -6.01 42.94 -11.87
N ARG A 904 -4.98 43.65 -12.32
CA ARG A 904 -4.86 44.10 -13.71
C ARG A 904 -3.92 43.19 -14.50
N ILE A 905 -4.47 42.42 -15.44
CA ILE A 905 -3.70 41.52 -16.31
C ILE A 905 -3.43 42.20 -17.66
N ILE A 906 -2.23 42.00 -18.19
CA ILE A 906 -1.83 42.44 -19.53
C ILE A 906 -1.55 41.20 -20.37
N LYS A 907 -2.32 40.98 -21.43
CA LYS A 907 -2.02 40.00 -22.49
C LYS A 907 -1.25 40.74 -23.58
N ASN A 908 -0.05 40.26 -23.92
CA ASN A 908 0.73 40.79 -25.06
C ASN A 908 0.18 40.34 -26.41
#